data_AF-A0A7C1FTH3-F1
#
_entry.id   AF-A0A7C1FTH3-F1
#
_cell.length_a   1.000
_cell.length_b   1.000
_cell.length_c   1.000
_cell.angle_alpha   90.00
_cell.angle_beta   90.00
_cell.angle_gamma   90.00
#
_symmetry.space_group_name_H-M   'P 1'
#
loop_
_entity.id
_entity.type
_entity.pdbx_description
1 polymer ?
#
loop_
_entity_poly.entity_id
_entity_poly.type
_entity_poly.pdbx_seq_one_letter_code
_entity_poly.pdbx_strand_id
1 'polypeptide(L)'
;LFDFVNGAWSKRSDCRRLFPPLTEMIHFYGVGGDGQEALPGAQLSQPLQTAVMNGQQPVNNARVRFRLVPQNAAGQLTGTSGSGKSVDVTVGANGVYSCTWRLGPTVQTQRVEAFLVEIDGKPFVDNTGEPLLPRIFFNANLSKADQVAYTSGACADLAQARTVQEALDILCARPRGGGCCVTVGEGGDFPDLTTALKALLEQGERNLCLCLLRGEHTFVGFDFAQPADARGLHLEIKGCGAATHILWREPLRLRGVDSVALRGLSLELAFVPDKDDAALHFDRCDRVTIAECAIEGTTALGRMEGNVFVPGGALIAVIDGDDVRLTGNTLNAALPGTFPPLREFFDRAGVGELAELFAFAGERGLLAEWRAVALRAAQALAGVNQDNRQRMGRQIQEVMRTQEAVAFLSSAEVIQISKLIFALNGERVAPAALFDILQDLRLSAIKARAGTAVMLNRYRALSERELQNLASLIATLDEDDFALLENNRIAGVVSLYGMPDSLEIIAQTAVELIKLDAQPNEPGGSRLTIASAFLGSLQLHSNQLVRLAIGHAALEELRQRASGQGTVSLAGDVFARLLLAGNVFEGVANLTMGRHLTAQANEFTQTAAPASAGRVGLTTGAARLLGWFVADSATYIG
;
A
#
# COMPACT_ATOMS: atom_id res chain seq x y z
N LEU A 1 76.28 -4.34 72.53
CA LEU A 1 77.41 -4.40 73.48
C LEU A 1 76.83 -4.54 74.89
N PHE A 2 77.33 -5.48 75.67
CA PHE A 2 76.93 -5.73 77.06
C PHE A 2 78.18 -5.80 77.93
N ASP A 3 78.11 -5.27 79.15
CA ASP A 3 79.17 -5.37 80.17
C ASP A 3 78.72 -6.32 81.28
N PHE A 4 79.63 -7.13 81.81
CA PHE A 4 79.37 -8.09 82.88
C PHE A 4 80.09 -7.65 84.17
N VAL A 5 79.32 -7.29 85.20
CA VAL A 5 79.83 -6.82 86.50
C VAL A 5 78.92 -7.33 87.62
N ASN A 6 79.50 -7.83 88.72
CA ASN A 6 78.79 -8.31 89.92
C ASN A 6 77.66 -9.31 89.64
N GLY A 7 77.91 -10.29 88.77
CA GLY A 7 76.99 -11.40 88.53
C GLY A 7 75.77 -11.06 87.66
N ALA A 8 75.72 -9.86 87.07
CA ALA A 8 74.66 -9.46 86.14
C ALA A 8 75.21 -8.91 84.83
N TRP A 9 74.57 -9.27 83.73
CA TRP A 9 74.80 -8.66 82.42
C TRP A 9 74.01 -7.35 82.33
N SER A 10 74.69 -6.26 81.99
CA SER A 10 74.06 -4.96 81.73
C SER A 10 74.26 -4.55 80.26
N LYS A 11 73.19 -4.11 79.61
CA LYS A 11 73.23 -3.67 78.20
C LYS A 11 73.94 -2.32 78.10
N ARG A 12 75.09 -2.28 77.43
CA ARG A 12 75.85 -1.04 77.19
C ARG A 12 75.31 -0.26 75.99
N SER A 13 75.00 -0.92 74.89
CA SER A 13 74.33 -0.31 73.72
C SER A 13 73.80 -1.36 72.72
N ASP A 14 72.75 -1.02 71.96
CA ASP A 14 72.29 -1.78 70.78
C ASP A 14 72.58 -0.95 69.54
N CYS A 15 73.42 -1.44 68.63
CA CYS A 15 73.84 -0.70 67.43
C CYS A 15 73.17 -1.21 66.14
N ARG A 16 72.08 -1.98 66.24
CA ARG A 16 71.39 -2.53 65.07
C ARG A 16 70.36 -1.53 64.51
N ARG A 17 70.44 -1.21 63.21
CA ARG A 17 69.35 -0.57 62.46
C ARG A 17 68.38 -1.66 61.98
N LEU A 18 67.35 -1.99 62.76
CA LEU A 18 66.38 -3.07 62.43
C LEU A 18 65.26 -2.62 61.49
N PHE A 19 65.00 -1.31 61.39
CA PHE A 19 64.05 -0.72 60.43
C PHE A 19 64.65 0.57 59.85
N PRO A 20 64.39 0.88 58.57
CA PRO A 20 64.68 2.21 58.06
C PRO A 20 63.89 3.27 58.86
N PRO A 21 64.38 4.52 58.96
CA PRO A 21 63.62 5.63 59.55
C PRO A 21 62.20 5.69 58.98
N LEU A 22 61.22 6.16 59.76
CA LEU A 22 59.83 6.29 59.28
C LEU A 22 59.73 7.13 58.00
N THR A 23 60.69 8.05 57.81
CA THR A 23 60.88 8.91 56.63
C THR A 23 61.36 8.17 55.37
N GLU A 24 61.64 6.87 55.45
CA GLU A 24 62.14 6.05 54.35
C GLU A 24 61.18 4.90 53.98
N MET A 25 59.96 4.85 54.54
CA MET A 25 58.93 3.86 54.21
C MET A 25 58.03 4.35 53.06
N ILE A 26 58.50 4.11 51.83
CA ILE A 26 57.73 4.42 50.61
C ILE A 26 56.74 3.30 50.31
N HIS A 27 55.47 3.67 50.15
CA HIS A 27 54.40 2.80 49.68
C HIS A 27 53.99 3.20 48.26
N PHE A 28 53.95 2.22 47.36
CA PHE A 28 53.49 2.37 45.98
C PHE A 28 52.39 1.35 45.70
N TYR A 29 51.17 1.81 45.43
CA TYR A 29 50.02 0.92 45.24
C TYR A 29 49.00 1.50 44.25
N GLY A 30 48.20 0.62 43.65
CA GLY A 30 47.16 0.99 42.69
C GLY A 30 45.97 1.64 43.41
N VAL A 31 45.42 2.70 42.83
CA VAL A 31 44.28 3.44 43.39
C VAL A 31 43.00 3.15 42.60
N GLY A 32 43.09 3.05 41.28
CA GLY A 32 41.92 2.84 40.43
C GLY A 32 42.26 2.76 38.94
N GLY A 33 41.25 2.43 38.13
CA GLY A 33 41.35 2.34 36.68
C GLY A 33 41.72 0.97 36.11
N ASP A 34 41.89 -0.07 36.95
CA ASP A 34 42.08 -1.45 36.48
C ASP A 34 40.76 -2.10 36.04
N GLY A 35 40.84 -3.10 35.15
CA GLY A 35 39.71 -3.96 34.76
C GLY A 35 38.66 -3.31 33.86
N GLN A 36 39.01 -2.21 33.17
CA GLN A 36 38.08 -1.49 32.30
C GLN A 36 37.91 -2.16 30.92
N GLU A 37 36.83 -1.83 30.23
CA GLU A 37 36.59 -2.24 28.85
C GLU A 37 36.30 -1.05 27.94
N ALA A 38 36.68 -1.15 26.67
CA ALA A 38 36.32 -0.16 25.64
C ALA A 38 36.29 -0.80 24.25
N LEU A 39 35.67 -0.12 23.28
CA LEU A 39 35.69 -0.55 21.88
C LEU A 39 37.13 -0.63 21.32
N PRO A 40 37.38 -1.47 20.30
CA PRO A 40 38.63 -1.48 19.54
C PRO A 40 39.14 -0.08 19.18
N GLY A 41 40.31 0.29 19.70
CA GLY A 41 40.92 1.58 19.40
C GLY A 41 40.35 2.77 20.18
N ALA A 42 39.47 2.57 21.16
CA ALA A 42 38.89 3.64 21.98
C ALA A 42 39.72 3.91 23.25
N GLN A 43 39.49 5.09 23.85
CA GLN A 43 40.06 5.45 25.15
C GLN A 43 39.22 4.87 26.28
N LEU A 44 39.88 4.38 27.34
CA LEU A 44 39.23 3.98 28.58
C LEU A 44 38.51 5.17 29.24
N SER A 45 37.38 4.90 29.88
CA SER A 45 36.53 5.92 30.49
C SER A 45 37.14 6.53 31.76
N GLN A 46 37.95 5.76 32.50
CA GLN A 46 38.65 6.20 33.70
C GLN A 46 40.17 6.15 33.50
N PRO A 47 40.93 7.09 34.09
CA PRO A 47 42.40 7.05 34.04
C PRO A 47 42.96 5.90 34.89
N LEU A 48 44.16 5.44 34.56
CA LEU A 48 44.95 4.54 35.40
C LEU A 48 45.59 5.34 36.52
N GLN A 49 45.45 4.90 37.77
CA GLN A 49 45.87 5.68 38.93
C GLN A 49 46.70 4.85 39.91
N THR A 50 47.82 5.42 40.34
CA THR A 50 48.71 4.87 41.37
C THR A 50 48.97 5.92 42.44
N ALA A 51 49.23 5.51 43.68
CA ALA A 51 49.60 6.41 44.77
C ALA A 51 51.03 6.16 45.21
N VAL A 52 51.73 7.25 45.55
CA VAL A 52 53.04 7.23 46.20
C VAL A 52 52.91 7.93 47.56
N MET A 53 53.19 7.19 48.64
CA MET A 53 53.09 7.69 50.02
C MET A 53 54.41 7.44 50.77
N ASN A 54 54.75 8.33 51.69
CA ASN A 54 55.81 8.13 52.67
C ASN A 54 55.17 8.06 54.07
N GLY A 55 55.01 6.86 54.60
CA GLY A 55 54.10 6.62 55.72
C GLY A 55 52.68 7.09 55.41
N GLN A 56 52.16 8.06 56.17
CA GLN A 56 50.83 8.65 55.97
C GLN A 56 50.83 9.92 55.09
N GLN A 57 52.00 10.37 54.61
CA GLN A 57 52.11 11.61 53.86
C GLN A 57 52.14 11.34 52.34
N PRO A 58 51.32 12.04 51.54
CA PRO A 58 51.38 11.93 50.09
C PRO A 58 52.67 12.53 49.52
N VAL A 59 53.27 11.83 48.56
CA VAL A 59 54.49 12.27 47.85
C VAL A 59 54.07 12.86 46.50
N ASN A 60 54.13 14.18 46.37
CA ASN A 60 53.66 14.91 45.17
C ASN A 60 54.75 15.13 44.11
N ASN A 61 56.01 14.83 44.45
CA ASN A 61 57.24 15.10 43.69
C ASN A 61 57.96 13.82 43.22
N ALA A 62 57.26 12.71 43.13
CA ALA A 62 57.71 11.49 42.48
C ALA A 62 57.57 11.55 40.95
N ARG A 63 58.35 10.71 40.25
CA ARG A 63 58.14 10.37 38.84
C ARG A 63 57.67 8.93 38.74
N VAL A 64 56.45 8.73 38.26
CA VAL A 64 55.86 7.41 38.01
C VAL A 64 55.81 7.17 36.51
N ARG A 65 56.31 6.01 36.06
CA ARG A 65 56.27 5.60 34.66
C ARG A 65 55.16 4.60 34.43
N PHE A 66 54.31 4.89 33.45
CA PHE A 66 53.33 3.95 32.90
C PHE A 66 53.82 3.46 31.55
N ARG A 67 53.80 2.15 31.33
CA ARG A 67 54.35 1.51 30.13
C ARG A 67 53.47 0.38 29.64
N LEU A 68 53.20 0.33 28.33
CA LEU A 68 52.48 -0.79 27.73
C LEU A 68 53.30 -2.08 27.82
N VAL A 69 52.61 -3.19 28.05
CA VAL A 69 53.19 -4.53 28.12
C VAL A 69 52.54 -5.43 27.07
N PRO A 70 53.29 -5.97 26.11
CA PRO A 70 54.69 -5.65 25.78
C PRO A 70 54.84 -4.21 25.24
N GLN A 71 56.06 -3.66 25.22
CA GLN A 71 56.30 -2.26 24.79
C GLN A 71 55.93 -2.00 23.32
N ASN A 72 55.90 -3.03 22.49
CA ASN A 72 55.44 -2.97 21.11
C ASN A 72 53.92 -3.12 20.96
N ALA A 73 53.16 -3.25 22.06
CA ALA A 73 51.71 -3.36 22.03
C ALA A 73 51.08 -2.15 21.34
N ALA A 74 50.00 -2.39 20.60
CA ALA A 74 49.14 -1.34 20.07
C ALA A 74 48.44 -0.60 21.23
N GLY A 75 48.05 0.66 21.03
CA GLY A 75 47.51 1.53 22.08
C GLY A 75 48.41 2.71 22.41
N GLN A 76 47.92 3.64 23.23
CA GLN A 76 48.63 4.87 23.55
C GLN A 76 48.29 5.32 24.96
N LEU A 77 49.32 5.60 25.75
CA LEU A 77 49.21 6.23 27.05
C LEU A 77 49.40 7.73 26.90
N THR A 78 48.72 8.53 27.72
CA THR A 78 48.93 9.98 27.80
C THR A 78 49.13 10.38 29.25
N GLY A 79 50.30 10.92 29.55
CA GLY A 79 50.71 11.42 30.86
C GLY A 79 51.24 12.84 30.78
N THR A 80 51.90 13.32 31.84
CA THR A 80 52.46 14.69 31.84
C THR A 80 53.62 14.86 30.86
N SER A 81 54.35 13.79 30.55
CA SER A 81 55.43 13.80 29.55
C SER A 81 54.94 13.75 28.10
N GLY A 82 53.63 13.76 27.85
CA GLY A 82 53.03 13.62 26.52
C GLY A 82 52.39 12.24 26.30
N SER A 83 52.22 11.86 25.03
CA SER A 83 51.59 10.60 24.64
C SER A 83 52.57 9.63 24.00
N GLY A 84 52.47 8.34 24.34
CA GLY A 84 53.39 7.32 23.84
C GLY A 84 53.08 5.91 24.34
N LYS A 85 54.01 4.98 24.10
CA LYS A 85 53.97 3.60 24.62
C LYS A 85 54.48 3.50 26.06
N SER A 86 55.23 4.50 26.47
CA SER A 86 55.72 4.72 27.82
C SER A 86 55.61 6.21 28.09
N VAL A 87 55.03 6.58 29.23
CA VAL A 87 54.84 7.98 29.64
C VAL A 87 55.21 8.15 31.11
N ASP A 88 55.80 9.28 31.42
CA ASP A 88 56.12 9.66 32.80
C ASP A 88 55.07 10.65 33.30
N VAL A 89 54.64 10.44 34.54
CA VAL A 89 53.76 11.33 35.30
C VAL A 89 54.57 11.89 36.46
N THR A 90 54.81 13.20 36.46
CA THR A 90 55.63 13.91 37.46
C THR A 90 54.82 14.79 38.41
N VAL A 91 53.50 14.89 38.18
CA VAL A 91 52.57 15.68 39.00
C VAL A 91 51.60 14.71 39.67
N GLY A 92 51.75 14.54 40.98
CA GLY A 92 50.85 13.72 41.79
C GLY A 92 50.01 14.58 42.72
N ALA A 93 48.75 14.85 42.40
CA ALA A 93 47.87 15.58 43.31
C ALA A 93 47.52 14.69 44.50
N ASN A 94 47.82 15.12 45.72
CA ASN A 94 47.68 14.31 46.94
C ASN A 94 48.34 12.92 46.83
N GLY A 95 49.51 12.85 46.17
CA GLY A 95 50.28 11.63 45.99
C GLY A 95 49.74 10.68 44.92
N VAL A 96 48.68 11.05 44.20
CA VAL A 96 48.06 10.22 43.15
C VAL A 96 48.54 10.63 41.76
N TYR A 97 49.11 9.68 41.04
CA TYR A 97 49.65 9.80 39.69
C TYR A 97 48.72 9.11 38.70
N SER A 98 48.30 9.84 37.67
CA SER A 98 47.31 9.36 36.70
C SER A 98 47.75 9.51 35.25
N CYS A 99 47.44 8.51 34.41
CA CYS A 99 47.51 8.62 32.95
C CYS A 99 46.23 8.08 32.30
N THR A 100 45.90 8.56 31.10
CA THR A 100 44.81 7.97 30.29
C THR A 100 45.37 6.92 29.35
N TRP A 101 44.53 5.96 28.97
CA TRP A 101 44.93 4.84 28.12
C TRP A 101 43.93 4.62 26.99
N ARG A 102 44.43 4.68 25.75
CA ARG A 102 43.75 4.24 24.54
C ARG A 102 44.17 2.83 24.17
N LEU A 103 43.22 1.93 24.03
CA LEU A 103 43.47 0.53 23.69
C LEU A 103 43.88 0.39 22.22
N GLY A 104 44.73 -0.60 21.92
CA GLY A 104 44.94 -1.07 20.54
C GLY A 104 43.68 -1.76 19.99
N PRO A 105 43.50 -1.83 18.66
CA PRO A 105 42.25 -2.32 18.07
C PRO A 105 42.09 -3.85 18.01
N THR A 106 43.17 -4.61 18.16
CA THR A 106 43.19 -6.05 17.81
C THR A 106 43.25 -6.98 19.02
N VAL A 107 44.22 -6.75 19.91
CA VAL A 107 44.51 -7.63 21.05
C VAL A 107 43.42 -7.52 22.11
N GLN A 108 42.81 -8.66 22.47
CA GLN A 108 41.65 -8.72 23.37
C GLN A 108 41.94 -8.16 24.75
N THR A 109 42.92 -8.74 25.45
CA THR A 109 43.35 -8.28 26.77
C THR A 109 44.69 -7.56 26.63
N GLN A 110 44.74 -6.32 27.07
CA GLN A 110 45.94 -5.49 27.01
C GLN A 110 46.39 -5.15 28.43
N ARG A 111 47.66 -4.79 28.58
CA ARG A 111 48.25 -4.54 29.90
C ARG A 111 49.12 -3.29 29.89
N VAL A 112 49.04 -2.54 30.99
CA VAL A 112 49.96 -1.46 31.35
C VAL A 112 50.62 -1.83 32.66
N GLU A 113 51.91 -1.58 32.77
CA GLU A 113 52.61 -1.57 34.05
C GLU A 113 52.87 -0.13 34.50
N ALA A 114 52.77 0.09 35.80
CA ALA A 114 53.19 1.32 36.45
C ALA A 114 54.26 1.02 37.48
N PHE A 115 55.30 1.85 37.53
CA PHE A 115 56.38 1.73 38.49
C PHE A 115 57.00 3.07 38.84
N LEU A 116 57.57 3.14 40.05
CA LEU A 116 58.24 4.31 40.56
C LEU A 116 59.64 4.45 39.95
N VAL A 117 59.95 5.60 39.36
CA VAL A 117 61.24 5.88 38.72
C VAL A 117 62.18 6.62 39.67
N GLU A 118 61.70 7.69 40.30
CA GLU A 118 62.47 8.48 41.26
C GLU A 118 61.57 9.27 42.20
N ILE A 119 62.11 9.65 43.36
CA ILE A 119 61.55 10.65 44.27
C ILE A 119 62.69 11.59 44.64
N ASP A 120 62.54 12.90 44.45
CA ASP A 120 63.56 13.91 44.80
C ASP A 120 64.97 13.58 44.27
N GLY A 121 65.05 13.08 43.03
CA GLY A 121 66.31 12.71 42.39
C GLY A 121 66.93 11.39 42.89
N LYS A 122 66.32 10.71 43.87
CA LYS A 122 66.71 9.35 44.27
C LYS A 122 66.10 8.33 43.30
N PRO A 123 66.91 7.57 42.53
CA PRO A 123 66.39 6.61 41.57
C PRO A 123 65.87 5.33 42.26
N PHE A 124 64.76 4.80 41.73
CA PHE A 124 64.16 3.51 42.06
C PHE A 124 64.15 2.55 40.86
N VAL A 125 65.03 2.81 39.90
CA VAL A 125 65.29 1.99 38.72
C VAL A 125 66.77 1.63 38.65
N ASP A 126 67.09 0.52 37.99
CA ASP A 126 68.47 0.13 37.70
C ASP A 126 69.07 0.93 36.53
N ASN A 127 70.33 0.63 36.19
CA ASN A 127 71.05 1.30 35.10
C ASN A 127 70.46 1.06 33.70
N THR A 128 69.54 0.09 33.56
CA THR A 128 68.81 -0.21 32.31
C THR A 128 67.43 0.46 32.27
N GLY A 129 67.04 1.13 33.36
CA GLY A 129 65.75 1.80 33.50
C GLY A 129 64.62 0.87 33.95
N GLU A 130 64.94 -0.32 34.43
CA GLU A 130 63.96 -1.27 34.97
C GLU A 130 63.74 -1.06 36.48
N PRO A 131 62.51 -1.24 36.98
CA PRO A 131 62.16 -0.94 38.37
C PRO A 131 62.85 -1.87 39.37
N LEU A 132 63.39 -1.26 40.43
CA LEU A 132 63.94 -1.96 41.60
C LEU A 132 62.86 -2.37 42.61
N LEU A 133 61.69 -1.74 42.52
CA LEU A 133 60.50 -2.02 43.36
C LEU A 133 59.43 -2.79 42.56
N PRO A 134 58.47 -3.46 43.22
CA PRO A 134 57.37 -4.14 42.55
C PRO A 134 56.55 -3.22 41.62
N ARG A 135 56.01 -3.83 40.56
CA ARG A 135 55.19 -3.18 39.53
C ARG A 135 53.71 -3.28 39.90
N ILE A 136 52.92 -2.29 39.46
CA ILE A 136 51.46 -2.36 39.47
C ILE A 136 51.01 -2.63 38.04
N PHE A 137 50.18 -3.64 37.83
CA PHE A 137 49.63 -3.95 36.52
C PHE A 137 48.17 -3.51 36.43
N PHE A 138 47.83 -2.87 35.31
CA PHE A 138 46.47 -2.58 34.89
C PHE A 138 46.16 -3.39 33.64
N ASN A 139 45.02 -4.05 33.62
CA ASN A 139 44.50 -4.82 32.50
C ASN A 139 43.22 -4.16 31.98
N ALA A 140 43.01 -4.22 30.67
CA ALA A 140 41.77 -3.81 30.05
C ALA A 140 41.43 -4.71 28.86
N ASN A 141 40.13 -4.83 28.58
CA ASN A 141 39.62 -5.68 27.51
C ASN A 141 38.96 -4.88 26.39
N LEU A 142 38.99 -5.43 25.17
CA LEU A 142 38.16 -4.95 24.07
C LEU A 142 36.72 -5.44 24.21
N SER A 143 35.76 -4.53 24.15
CA SER A 143 34.34 -4.86 24.05
C SER A 143 34.02 -5.29 22.61
N LYS A 144 34.02 -6.60 22.35
CA LYS A 144 33.70 -7.19 21.04
C LYS A 144 32.47 -8.10 21.12
N ALA A 145 31.58 -8.00 20.12
CA ALA A 145 30.33 -8.76 20.11
C ALA A 145 30.52 -10.29 20.01
N ASP A 146 31.63 -10.75 19.44
CA ASP A 146 32.05 -12.16 19.39
C ASP A 146 32.54 -12.70 20.74
N GLN A 147 32.71 -11.85 21.75
CA GLN A 147 33.08 -12.21 23.12
C GLN A 147 31.96 -11.95 24.13
N VAL A 148 30.84 -11.36 23.70
CA VAL A 148 29.67 -11.15 24.57
C VAL A 148 28.78 -12.37 24.49
N ALA A 149 28.63 -13.07 25.62
CA ALA A 149 27.77 -14.24 25.72
C ALA A 149 26.31 -13.88 25.37
N TYR A 150 25.69 -14.72 24.57
CA TYR A 150 24.28 -14.67 24.25
C TYR A 150 23.60 -15.93 24.76
N THR A 151 22.45 -15.77 25.42
CA THR A 151 21.61 -16.90 25.85
C THR A 151 20.28 -16.77 25.14
N SER A 152 19.99 -17.71 24.24
CA SER A 152 18.71 -17.77 23.56
C SER A 152 17.60 -18.04 24.56
N GLY A 153 16.57 -17.19 24.59
CA GLY A 153 15.33 -17.47 25.30
C GLY A 153 14.50 -18.55 24.59
N ALA A 154 13.19 -18.37 24.50
CA ALA A 154 12.30 -19.28 23.78
C ALA A 154 12.47 -19.27 22.24
N CYS A 155 13.48 -18.59 21.71
CA CYS A 155 13.71 -18.45 20.28
C CYS A 155 14.49 -19.66 19.74
N ALA A 156 13.78 -20.59 19.11
CA ALA A 156 14.37 -21.79 18.51
C ALA A 156 15.42 -21.48 17.43
N ASP A 157 15.20 -20.42 16.64
CA ASP A 157 16.10 -20.00 15.56
C ASP A 157 17.49 -19.60 16.07
N LEU A 158 17.56 -19.07 17.29
CA LEU A 158 18.80 -18.61 17.91
C LEU A 158 19.34 -19.60 18.93
N ALA A 159 18.76 -20.80 19.04
CA ALA A 159 19.15 -21.81 20.02
C ALA A 159 20.63 -22.25 19.91
N GLN A 160 21.24 -22.07 18.74
CA GLN A 160 22.64 -22.38 18.49
C GLN A 160 23.59 -21.18 18.64
N ALA A 161 23.06 -19.95 18.77
CA ALA A 161 23.87 -18.76 18.97
C ALA A 161 24.45 -18.73 20.39
N ARG A 162 25.76 -18.55 20.51
CA ARG A 162 26.48 -18.44 21.79
C ARG A 162 27.01 -17.04 22.05
N THR A 163 27.14 -16.24 21.00
CA THR A 163 27.61 -14.85 21.08
C THR A 163 26.60 -13.89 20.46
N VAL A 164 26.67 -12.61 20.85
CA VAL A 164 25.81 -11.57 20.26
C VAL A 164 26.07 -11.46 18.76
N GLN A 165 27.32 -11.59 18.33
CA GLN A 165 27.64 -11.58 16.91
C GLN A 165 26.98 -12.75 16.16
N GLU A 166 27.11 -13.98 16.66
CA GLU A 166 26.47 -15.15 16.04
C GLU A 166 24.94 -15.00 15.95
N ALA A 167 24.31 -14.45 16.99
CA ALA A 167 22.87 -14.21 16.96
C ALA A 167 22.48 -13.23 15.84
N LEU A 168 23.25 -12.15 15.65
CA LEU A 168 23.04 -11.19 14.57
C LEU A 168 23.31 -11.80 13.19
N ASP A 169 24.37 -12.60 13.06
CA ASP A 169 24.73 -13.27 11.80
C ASP A 169 23.63 -14.28 11.38
N ILE A 170 23.06 -15.04 12.32
CA ILE A 170 21.93 -15.96 12.07
C ILE A 170 20.69 -15.18 11.62
N LEU A 171 20.36 -14.06 12.27
CA LEU A 171 19.23 -13.22 11.85
C LEU A 171 19.44 -12.65 10.44
N CYS A 172 20.66 -12.24 10.10
CA CYS A 172 21.00 -11.72 8.78
C CYS A 172 20.98 -12.79 7.68
N ALA A 173 21.33 -14.03 8.01
CA ALA A 173 21.34 -15.17 7.08
C ALA A 173 19.95 -15.78 6.85
N ARG A 174 18.94 -15.35 7.62
CA ARG A 174 17.57 -15.79 7.42
C ARG A 174 17.11 -15.38 6.00
N PRO A 175 16.51 -16.29 5.21
CA PRO A 175 15.89 -15.91 3.95
C PRO A 175 14.94 -14.74 4.24
N ARG A 176 15.00 -13.68 3.41
CA ARG A 176 14.26 -12.43 3.58
C ARG A 176 12.75 -12.66 3.34
N GLY A 177 12.12 -13.45 4.21
CA GLY A 177 10.69 -13.77 4.25
C GLY A 177 10.15 -13.63 5.67
N GLY A 178 10.66 -12.66 6.43
CA GLY A 178 10.23 -12.38 7.82
C GLY A 178 8.96 -11.53 7.95
N GLY A 179 8.24 -11.30 6.85
CA GLY A 179 6.89 -10.75 6.89
C GLY A 179 5.86 -11.88 6.82
N CYS A 180 4.64 -11.64 7.31
CA CYS A 180 3.49 -12.56 7.18
C CYS A 180 3.12 -12.90 5.72
N CYS A 181 3.81 -12.33 4.72
CA CYS A 181 3.42 -12.37 3.32
C CYS A 181 4.60 -12.77 2.44
N VAL A 182 4.28 -13.60 1.44
CA VAL A 182 5.16 -13.97 0.34
C VAL A 182 5.32 -12.77 -0.58
N THR A 183 6.55 -12.41 -0.89
CA THR A 183 6.85 -11.27 -1.76
C THR A 183 6.86 -11.67 -3.22
N VAL A 184 6.27 -10.83 -4.07
CA VAL A 184 6.13 -11.09 -5.51
C VAL A 184 6.72 -9.92 -6.30
N GLY A 185 7.54 -10.21 -7.30
CA GLY A 185 8.20 -9.25 -8.19
C GLY A 185 9.72 -9.36 -8.20
N GLU A 186 10.39 -8.40 -8.84
CA GLU A 186 11.86 -8.36 -8.92
C GLU A 186 12.50 -8.35 -7.52
N GLY A 187 13.30 -9.38 -7.23
CA GLY A 187 13.95 -9.54 -5.92
C GLY A 187 13.04 -10.05 -4.79
N GLY A 188 11.80 -10.46 -5.11
CA GLY A 188 10.88 -11.15 -4.19
C GLY A 188 11.05 -12.66 -4.19
N ASP A 189 10.23 -13.35 -3.38
CA ASP A 189 10.21 -14.82 -3.25
C ASP A 189 9.75 -15.50 -4.55
N PHE A 190 8.82 -14.86 -5.29
CA PHE A 190 8.37 -15.31 -6.60
C PHE A 190 8.50 -14.19 -7.64
N PRO A 191 8.83 -14.52 -8.90
CA PRO A 191 8.99 -13.52 -9.95
C PRO A 191 7.68 -12.88 -10.38
N ASP A 192 6.56 -13.61 -10.33
CA ASP A 192 5.25 -13.14 -10.76
C ASP A 192 4.11 -13.78 -9.94
N LEU A 193 2.95 -13.13 -9.96
CA LEU A 193 1.79 -13.48 -9.16
C LEU A 193 1.18 -14.84 -9.56
N THR A 194 1.15 -15.17 -10.85
CA THR A 194 0.57 -16.43 -11.33
C THR A 194 1.44 -17.62 -10.88
N THR A 195 2.76 -17.48 -10.95
CA THR A 195 3.72 -18.48 -10.47
C THR A 195 3.59 -18.67 -8.95
N ALA A 196 3.48 -17.58 -8.18
CA ALA A 196 3.30 -17.65 -6.74
C ALA A 196 2.01 -18.41 -6.35
N LEU A 197 0.88 -18.06 -6.97
CA LEU A 197 -0.41 -18.71 -6.71
C LEU A 197 -0.35 -20.21 -6.99
N LYS A 198 0.17 -20.62 -8.15
CA LYS A 198 0.27 -22.04 -8.52
C LYS A 198 1.17 -22.82 -7.57
N ALA A 199 2.38 -22.31 -7.31
CA ALA A 199 3.36 -23.00 -6.48
C ALA A 199 2.88 -23.19 -5.03
N LEU A 200 2.26 -22.16 -4.43
CA LEU A 200 1.76 -22.23 -3.06
C LEU A 200 0.56 -23.18 -2.94
N LEU A 201 -0.36 -23.15 -3.92
CA LEU A 201 -1.52 -24.06 -3.91
C LEU A 201 -1.10 -25.52 -4.11
N GLU A 202 -0.09 -25.78 -4.96
CA GLU A 202 0.52 -27.10 -5.16
C GLU A 202 1.20 -27.63 -3.88
N GLN A 203 1.75 -26.74 -3.06
CA GLN A 203 2.28 -27.08 -1.73
C GLN A 203 1.20 -27.38 -0.69
N GLY A 204 -0.08 -27.19 -1.04
CA GLY A 204 -1.21 -27.39 -0.13
C GLY A 204 -1.50 -26.17 0.75
N GLU A 205 -0.84 -25.04 0.52
CA GLU A 205 -1.13 -23.79 1.24
C GLU A 205 -2.52 -23.27 0.86
N ARG A 206 -3.22 -22.71 1.84
CA ARG A 206 -4.59 -22.21 1.70
C ARG A 206 -4.84 -20.85 2.35
N ASN A 207 -3.87 -20.34 3.09
CA ASN A 207 -3.89 -18.99 3.65
C ASN A 207 -2.77 -18.20 2.97
N LEU A 208 -3.08 -17.60 1.83
CA LEU A 208 -2.11 -16.94 0.98
C LEU A 208 -2.13 -15.43 1.24
N CYS A 209 -1.07 -14.88 1.83
CA CYS A 209 -0.81 -13.44 1.81
C CYS A 209 0.32 -13.13 0.81
N LEU A 210 -0.01 -12.44 -0.27
CA LEU A 210 0.93 -12.06 -1.33
C LEU A 210 1.14 -10.54 -1.31
N CYS A 211 2.39 -10.11 -1.15
CA CYS A 211 2.80 -8.71 -1.16
C CYS A 211 3.59 -8.42 -2.43
N LEU A 212 2.97 -7.73 -3.38
CA LEU A 212 3.66 -7.31 -4.59
C LEU A 212 4.59 -6.14 -4.26
N LEU A 213 5.86 -6.31 -4.62
CA LEU A 213 6.86 -5.26 -4.50
C LEU A 213 6.50 -4.08 -5.42
N ARG A 214 7.06 -2.89 -5.14
CA ARG A 214 6.93 -1.74 -6.04
C ARG A 214 7.51 -2.08 -7.42
N GLY A 215 6.90 -1.55 -8.47
CA GLY A 215 7.33 -1.75 -9.85
C GLY A 215 6.20 -2.18 -10.76
N GLU A 216 6.60 -2.57 -11.96
CA GLU A 216 5.74 -3.07 -13.03
C GLU A 216 5.64 -4.59 -12.94
N HIS A 217 4.41 -5.10 -12.95
CA HIS A 217 4.13 -6.53 -12.90
C HIS A 217 3.28 -6.92 -14.10
N THR A 218 3.33 -8.19 -14.49
CA THR A 218 2.40 -8.77 -15.45
C THR A 218 1.64 -9.89 -14.79
N PHE A 219 0.32 -9.90 -14.93
CA PHE A 219 -0.54 -10.99 -14.50
C PHE A 219 -1.14 -11.68 -15.73
N VAL A 220 -0.96 -12.99 -15.82
CA VAL A 220 -1.37 -13.82 -16.96
C VAL A 220 -2.54 -14.73 -16.62
N GLY A 221 -3.43 -14.25 -15.77
CA GLY A 221 -4.66 -14.96 -15.43
C GLY A 221 -4.45 -16.03 -14.38
N PHE A 222 -5.56 -16.39 -13.75
CA PHE A 222 -5.63 -17.48 -12.80
C PHE A 222 -7.09 -17.93 -12.68
N ASP A 223 -7.35 -19.21 -12.91
CA ASP A 223 -8.68 -19.79 -12.78
C ASP A 223 -8.64 -20.89 -11.71
N PHE A 224 -9.41 -20.70 -10.66
CA PHE A 224 -9.49 -21.61 -9.53
C PHE A 224 -10.93 -21.84 -9.10
N ALA A 225 -11.27 -23.11 -8.95
CA ALA A 225 -12.50 -23.56 -8.33
C ALA A 225 -12.16 -24.41 -7.12
N GLN A 226 -12.69 -24.03 -5.96
CA GLN A 226 -12.49 -24.73 -4.70
C GLN A 226 -13.03 -26.16 -4.81
N PRO A 227 -12.21 -27.20 -4.56
CA PRO A 227 -12.70 -28.56 -4.49
C PRO A 227 -13.59 -28.76 -3.25
N ALA A 228 -14.70 -29.49 -3.39
CA ALA A 228 -15.69 -29.68 -2.32
C ALA A 228 -15.12 -30.26 -1.01
N ASP A 229 -14.11 -31.13 -1.09
CA ASP A 229 -13.50 -31.79 0.06
C ASP A 229 -12.20 -31.11 0.55
N ALA A 230 -11.83 -29.97 -0.04
CA ALA A 230 -10.59 -29.26 0.29
C ALA A 230 -10.81 -28.17 1.35
N ARG A 231 -9.76 -27.90 2.13
CA ARG A 231 -9.72 -26.72 3.01
C ARG A 231 -9.94 -25.46 2.20
N GLY A 232 -10.80 -24.58 2.70
CA GLY A 232 -11.13 -23.29 2.11
C GLY A 232 -9.94 -22.39 1.84
N LEU A 233 -10.03 -21.55 0.81
CA LEU A 233 -8.96 -20.68 0.36
C LEU A 233 -9.18 -19.25 0.86
N HIS A 234 -8.23 -18.75 1.64
CA HIS A 234 -8.09 -17.34 1.98
C HIS A 234 -6.94 -16.73 1.17
N LEU A 235 -7.25 -15.79 0.28
CA LEU A 235 -6.28 -15.10 -0.58
C LEU A 235 -6.30 -13.59 -0.31
N GLU A 236 -5.16 -13.04 0.09
CA GLU A 236 -4.92 -11.59 0.11
C GLU A 236 -3.78 -11.24 -0.83
N ILE A 237 -4.02 -10.29 -1.74
CA ILE A 237 -3.03 -9.70 -2.64
C ILE A 237 -2.96 -8.21 -2.34
N LYS A 238 -1.80 -7.74 -1.90
CA LYS A 238 -1.58 -6.34 -1.55
C LYS A 238 -0.37 -5.74 -2.25
N GLY A 239 -0.45 -4.44 -2.51
CA GLY A 239 0.64 -3.65 -3.07
C GLY A 239 0.82 -2.32 -2.37
N CYS A 240 1.52 -1.41 -3.03
CA CYS A 240 1.85 -0.07 -2.53
C CYS A 240 1.11 1.03 -3.33
N GLY A 241 -0.17 0.81 -3.63
CA GLY A 241 -1.01 1.71 -4.42
C GLY A 241 -0.51 1.86 -5.85
N ALA A 242 -0.44 3.11 -6.33
CA ALA A 242 0.07 3.43 -7.67
C ALA A 242 1.54 3.04 -7.91
N ALA A 243 2.31 2.72 -6.86
CA ALA A 243 3.68 2.22 -7.00
C ALA A 243 3.75 0.72 -7.35
N THR A 244 2.63 0.00 -7.27
CA THR A 244 2.50 -1.40 -7.70
C THR A 244 1.55 -1.42 -8.90
N HIS A 245 2.12 -1.30 -10.09
CA HIS A 245 1.38 -1.31 -11.34
C HIS A 245 1.36 -2.72 -11.94
N ILE A 246 0.20 -3.20 -12.37
CA ILE A 246 0.03 -4.55 -12.90
C ILE A 246 -0.67 -4.47 -14.25
N LEU A 247 0.04 -4.93 -15.28
CA LEU A 247 -0.54 -5.22 -16.58
C LEU A 247 -1.34 -6.52 -16.50
N TRP A 248 -2.67 -6.39 -16.50
CA TRP A 248 -3.64 -7.47 -16.31
C TRP A 248 -4.02 -8.05 -17.67
N ARG A 249 -3.42 -9.18 -18.07
CA ARG A 249 -3.57 -9.74 -19.42
C ARG A 249 -4.68 -10.76 -19.58
N GLU A 250 -5.04 -11.44 -18.50
CA GLU A 250 -6.11 -12.43 -18.48
C GLU A 250 -6.91 -12.36 -17.17
N PRO A 251 -8.14 -12.90 -17.14
CA PRO A 251 -8.99 -12.85 -15.95
C PRO A 251 -8.45 -13.58 -14.73
N LEU A 252 -8.77 -13.05 -13.55
CA LEU A 252 -8.74 -13.78 -12.29
C LEU A 252 -10.16 -14.31 -12.03
N ARG A 253 -10.33 -15.63 -12.06
CA ARG A 253 -11.60 -16.31 -11.76
C ARG A 253 -11.45 -17.14 -10.51
N LEU A 254 -12.20 -16.81 -9.47
CA LEU A 254 -12.25 -17.59 -8.23
C LEU A 254 -13.68 -18.06 -8.00
N ARG A 255 -13.83 -19.35 -7.71
CA ARG A 255 -15.11 -20.01 -7.47
C ARG A 255 -15.10 -20.77 -6.15
N GLY A 256 -16.04 -20.50 -5.25
CA GLY A 256 -16.15 -21.26 -4.00
C GLY A 256 -15.09 -20.91 -2.94
N VAL A 257 -14.47 -19.73 -2.98
CA VAL A 257 -13.37 -19.38 -2.05
C VAL A 257 -13.87 -18.63 -0.83
N ASP A 258 -13.41 -19.02 0.36
CA ASP A 258 -13.83 -18.44 1.64
C ASP A 258 -13.53 -16.94 1.73
N SER A 259 -12.38 -16.48 1.25
CA SER A 259 -12.14 -15.04 1.16
C SER A 259 -11.11 -14.65 0.11
N VAL A 260 -11.38 -13.55 -0.60
CA VAL A 260 -10.43 -12.87 -1.46
C VAL A 260 -10.34 -11.38 -1.12
N ALA A 261 -9.12 -10.86 -0.98
CA ALA A 261 -8.85 -9.44 -0.74
C ALA A 261 -7.82 -8.91 -1.73
N LEU A 262 -8.15 -7.84 -2.45
CA LEU A 262 -7.23 -7.05 -3.27
C LEU A 262 -7.07 -5.66 -2.65
N ARG A 263 -5.84 -5.24 -2.35
CA ARG A 263 -5.58 -3.97 -1.66
C ARG A 263 -4.43 -3.16 -2.26
N GLY A 264 -4.67 -1.89 -2.52
CA GLY A 264 -3.61 -0.95 -2.90
C GLY A 264 -2.89 -1.38 -4.18
N LEU A 265 -3.64 -1.74 -5.22
CA LEU A 265 -3.10 -2.17 -6.52
C LEU A 265 -3.53 -1.19 -7.62
N SER A 266 -2.66 -0.95 -8.59
CA SER A 266 -3.02 -0.29 -9.85
C SER A 266 -3.07 -1.33 -10.96
N LEU A 267 -4.27 -1.67 -11.43
CA LEU A 267 -4.52 -2.69 -12.44
C LEU A 267 -4.88 -2.03 -13.76
N GLU A 268 -4.22 -2.47 -14.83
CA GLU A 268 -4.50 -2.00 -16.18
C GLU A 268 -4.77 -3.18 -17.11
N LEU A 269 -5.97 -3.25 -17.68
CA LEU A 269 -6.41 -4.38 -18.49
C LEU A 269 -5.82 -4.30 -19.91
N ALA A 270 -5.13 -5.36 -20.32
CA ALA A 270 -4.61 -5.54 -21.68
C ALA A 270 -5.55 -6.40 -22.58
N PHE A 271 -6.77 -6.65 -22.12
CA PHE A 271 -7.81 -7.42 -22.82
C PHE A 271 -9.18 -6.82 -22.56
N VAL A 272 -10.18 -7.27 -23.32
CA VAL A 272 -11.58 -6.82 -23.18
C VAL A 272 -12.42 -7.98 -22.65
N PRO A 273 -12.88 -7.93 -21.38
CA PRO A 273 -13.89 -8.86 -20.88
C PRO A 273 -15.17 -8.78 -21.72
N ASP A 274 -15.71 -9.93 -22.09
CA ASP A 274 -16.92 -10.08 -22.91
C ASP A 274 -17.62 -11.40 -22.55
N LYS A 275 -18.84 -11.62 -23.05
CA LYS A 275 -19.61 -12.86 -22.91
C LYS A 275 -19.86 -13.26 -21.46
N ASP A 276 -20.35 -12.30 -20.68
CA ASP A 276 -20.74 -12.46 -19.27
C ASP A 276 -19.57 -12.74 -18.32
N ASP A 277 -18.38 -12.25 -18.67
CA ASP A 277 -17.16 -12.40 -17.88
C ASP A 277 -16.62 -11.06 -17.37
N ALA A 278 -15.65 -11.13 -16.46
CA ALA A 278 -15.00 -9.95 -15.91
C ALA A 278 -13.48 -10.13 -15.78
N ALA A 279 -12.75 -9.03 -15.61
CA ALA A 279 -11.32 -9.13 -15.32
C ALA A 279 -11.03 -9.69 -13.93
N LEU A 280 -11.90 -9.37 -12.97
CA LEU A 280 -11.97 -9.95 -11.65
C LEU A 280 -13.35 -10.60 -11.49
N HIS A 281 -13.41 -11.92 -11.56
CA HIS A 281 -14.63 -12.72 -11.51
C HIS A 281 -14.65 -13.55 -10.23
N PHE A 282 -15.64 -13.28 -9.38
CA PHE A 282 -15.86 -13.98 -8.13
C PHE A 282 -17.25 -14.61 -8.15
N ASP A 283 -17.33 -15.93 -8.02
CA ASP A 283 -18.59 -16.69 -8.02
C ASP A 283 -18.64 -17.56 -6.77
N ARG A 284 -19.68 -17.40 -5.94
CA ARG A 284 -19.86 -18.12 -4.67
C ARG A 284 -18.64 -17.98 -3.76
N CYS A 285 -18.30 -16.75 -3.42
CA CYS A 285 -17.17 -16.45 -2.55
C CYS A 285 -17.68 -15.76 -1.28
N ASP A 286 -17.47 -16.35 -0.11
CA ASP A 286 -18.08 -15.90 1.15
C ASP A 286 -17.65 -14.46 1.49
N ARG A 287 -16.40 -14.08 1.20
CA ARG A 287 -15.94 -12.69 1.38
C ARG A 287 -15.11 -12.18 0.21
N VAL A 288 -15.55 -11.08 -0.39
CA VAL A 288 -14.81 -10.36 -1.45
C VAL A 288 -14.51 -8.95 -0.98
N THR A 289 -13.23 -8.60 -0.87
CA THR A 289 -12.80 -7.23 -0.55
C THR A 289 -11.91 -6.67 -1.65
N ILE A 290 -12.28 -5.51 -2.19
CA ILE A 290 -11.41 -4.73 -3.07
C ILE A 290 -11.31 -3.33 -2.47
N ALA A 291 -10.11 -2.95 -2.05
CA ALA A 291 -9.91 -1.71 -1.33
C ALA A 291 -8.72 -0.90 -1.89
N GLU A 292 -8.92 0.40 -2.04
CA GLU A 292 -7.86 1.34 -2.42
C GLU A 292 -7.16 0.97 -3.74
N CYS A 293 -7.88 0.30 -4.65
CA CYS A 293 -7.37 -0.11 -5.95
C CYS A 293 -7.75 0.90 -7.03
N ALA A 294 -6.87 1.10 -8.01
CA ALA A 294 -7.17 1.75 -9.28
C ALA A 294 -7.30 0.66 -10.35
N ILE A 295 -8.45 0.52 -11.00
CA ILE A 295 -8.68 -0.50 -12.02
C ILE A 295 -9.19 0.18 -13.27
N GLU A 296 -8.46 -0.02 -14.37
CA GLU A 296 -8.75 0.64 -15.62
C GLU A 296 -8.72 -0.33 -16.79
N GLY A 297 -9.73 -0.24 -17.66
CA GLY A 297 -9.80 -1.12 -18.82
C GLY A 297 -10.97 -0.84 -19.75
N THR A 298 -10.97 -1.55 -20.87
CA THR A 298 -12.08 -1.57 -21.82
C THR A 298 -12.93 -2.82 -21.60
N THR A 299 -14.25 -2.67 -21.60
CA THR A 299 -15.23 -3.76 -21.42
C THR A 299 -16.14 -3.86 -22.65
N ALA A 300 -16.70 -5.04 -22.89
CA ALA A 300 -17.68 -5.22 -23.96
C ALA A 300 -19.08 -4.77 -23.51
N LEU A 301 -19.83 -4.18 -24.44
CA LEU A 301 -21.24 -3.82 -24.24
C LEU A 301 -22.14 -5.01 -24.55
N GLY A 302 -23.15 -5.24 -23.73
CA GLY A 302 -24.22 -6.19 -24.03
C GLY A 302 -24.99 -5.78 -25.28
N ARG A 303 -25.31 -6.74 -26.15
CA ARG A 303 -25.94 -6.46 -27.44
C ARG A 303 -26.89 -7.56 -27.86
N MET A 304 -27.87 -7.19 -28.67
CA MET A 304 -28.74 -8.14 -29.35
C MET A 304 -28.07 -8.68 -30.61
N GLU A 305 -27.91 -10.00 -30.70
CA GLU A 305 -27.54 -10.71 -31.92
C GLU A 305 -28.78 -11.47 -32.43
N GLY A 306 -29.52 -10.83 -33.33
CA GLY A 306 -30.86 -11.28 -33.70
C GLY A 306 -31.84 -11.14 -32.52
N ASN A 307 -32.41 -12.25 -32.08
CA ASN A 307 -33.34 -12.30 -30.93
C ASN A 307 -32.68 -12.78 -29.63
N VAL A 308 -31.36 -12.97 -29.63
CA VAL A 308 -30.61 -13.43 -28.46
C VAL A 308 -29.78 -12.29 -27.92
N PHE A 309 -29.90 -12.02 -26.61
CA PHE A 309 -29.00 -11.10 -25.93
C PHE A 309 -27.66 -11.79 -25.67
N VAL A 310 -26.59 -11.16 -26.13
CA VAL A 310 -25.21 -11.53 -25.80
C VAL A 310 -24.73 -10.58 -24.70
N PRO A 311 -24.52 -11.07 -23.47
CA PRO A 311 -24.02 -10.26 -22.38
C PRO A 311 -22.63 -9.69 -22.70
N GLY A 312 -22.38 -8.46 -22.24
CA GLY A 312 -21.08 -7.81 -22.33
C GLY A 312 -20.10 -8.35 -21.30
N GLY A 313 -19.18 -7.50 -20.84
CA GLY A 313 -18.26 -7.82 -19.75
C GLY A 313 -18.13 -6.70 -18.72
N ALA A 314 -17.41 -6.95 -17.63
CA ALA A 314 -17.16 -5.97 -16.57
C ALA A 314 -15.69 -5.93 -16.10
N LEU A 315 -15.30 -4.88 -15.36
CA LEU A 315 -14.01 -4.90 -14.64
C LEU A 315 -14.08 -5.88 -13.46
N ILE A 316 -15.15 -5.78 -12.66
CA ILE A 316 -15.42 -6.65 -11.52
C ILE A 316 -16.81 -7.28 -11.68
N ALA A 317 -16.89 -8.60 -11.50
CA ALA A 317 -18.15 -9.31 -11.33
C ALA A 317 -18.10 -10.11 -10.02
N VAL A 318 -19.13 -9.94 -9.19
CA VAL A 318 -19.34 -10.75 -7.99
C VAL A 318 -20.73 -11.38 -8.08
N ILE A 319 -20.79 -12.70 -8.04
CA ILE A 319 -22.03 -13.48 -8.18
C ILE A 319 -22.16 -14.36 -6.94
N ASP A 320 -23.32 -14.28 -6.26
CA ASP A 320 -23.65 -15.08 -5.08
C ASP A 320 -22.56 -14.97 -3.99
N GLY A 321 -22.18 -13.75 -3.59
CA GLY A 321 -21.18 -13.56 -2.54
C GLY A 321 -21.79 -13.02 -1.25
N ASP A 322 -21.45 -13.62 -0.12
CA ASP A 322 -22.08 -13.33 1.18
C ASP A 322 -21.65 -11.96 1.74
N ASP A 323 -20.36 -11.60 1.63
CA ASP A 323 -19.82 -10.34 2.18
C ASP A 323 -18.90 -9.63 1.17
N VAL A 324 -19.48 -8.72 0.39
CA VAL A 324 -18.81 -7.98 -0.68
C VAL A 324 -18.54 -6.55 -0.25
N ARG A 325 -17.27 -6.15 -0.22
CA ARG A 325 -16.85 -4.78 0.12
C ARG A 325 -15.94 -4.19 -0.94
N LEU A 326 -16.41 -3.15 -1.61
CA LEU A 326 -15.63 -2.33 -2.53
C LEU A 326 -15.46 -0.93 -1.92
N THR A 327 -14.27 -0.61 -1.42
CA THR A 327 -14.04 0.62 -0.64
C THR A 327 -12.89 1.46 -1.17
N GLY A 328 -13.13 2.75 -1.43
CA GLY A 328 -12.06 3.68 -1.79
C GLY A 328 -11.38 3.41 -3.13
N ASN A 329 -12.07 2.73 -4.07
CA ASN A 329 -11.50 2.37 -5.37
C ASN A 329 -11.71 3.45 -6.43
N THR A 330 -10.83 3.47 -7.43
CA THR A 330 -11.03 4.22 -8.68
C THR A 330 -11.23 3.23 -9.82
N LEU A 331 -12.41 3.22 -10.45
CA LEU A 331 -12.77 2.27 -11.50
C LEU A 331 -13.08 3.02 -12.80
N ASN A 332 -12.28 2.80 -13.84
CA ASN A 332 -12.44 3.45 -15.14
C ASN A 332 -12.76 2.39 -16.20
N ALA A 333 -14.05 2.26 -16.54
CA ALA A 333 -14.54 1.27 -17.51
C ALA A 333 -14.90 1.96 -18.82
N ALA A 334 -14.03 1.85 -19.82
CA ALA A 334 -14.30 2.31 -21.18
C ALA A 334 -15.02 1.24 -22.02
N LEU A 335 -15.58 1.67 -23.14
CA LEU A 335 -16.06 0.83 -24.24
C LEU A 335 -15.18 1.04 -25.47
N PRO A 336 -15.14 0.11 -26.43
CA PRO A 336 -14.47 0.33 -27.71
C PRO A 336 -14.95 1.59 -28.45
N GLY A 337 -16.22 2.00 -28.21
CA GLY A 337 -16.82 3.21 -28.78
C GLY A 337 -16.60 4.50 -27.99
N THR A 338 -15.81 4.49 -26.91
CA THR A 338 -15.67 5.67 -26.01
C THR A 338 -14.92 6.84 -26.67
N PHE A 339 -13.79 6.58 -27.32
CA PHE A 339 -12.90 7.62 -27.86
C PHE A 339 -13.09 8.00 -29.35
N PRO A 340 -13.63 7.13 -30.25
CA PRO A 340 -13.84 7.50 -31.65
C PRO A 340 -14.58 8.83 -31.89
N PRO A 341 -15.63 9.20 -31.10
CA PRO A 341 -16.30 10.48 -31.28
C PRO A 341 -15.39 11.70 -31.05
N LEU A 342 -14.46 11.63 -30.09
CA LEU A 342 -13.50 12.71 -29.85
C LEU A 342 -12.44 12.78 -30.95
N ARG A 343 -11.96 11.63 -31.43
CA ARG A 343 -11.06 11.58 -32.59
C ARG A 343 -11.68 12.29 -33.79
N GLU A 344 -12.91 11.91 -34.16
CA GLU A 344 -13.64 12.50 -35.30
C GLU A 344 -13.97 13.98 -35.09
N PHE A 345 -14.21 14.39 -33.84
CA PHE A 345 -14.38 15.80 -33.50
C PHE A 345 -13.12 16.62 -33.77
N PHE A 346 -11.95 16.17 -33.30
CA PHE A 346 -10.69 16.89 -33.50
C PHE A 346 -10.16 16.81 -34.93
N ASP A 347 -10.43 15.70 -35.63
CA ASP A 347 -10.12 15.55 -37.05
C ASP A 347 -10.90 16.56 -37.90
N ARG A 348 -12.21 16.69 -37.67
CA ARG A 348 -13.03 17.74 -38.33
C ARG A 348 -12.58 19.16 -37.99
N ALA A 349 -12.05 19.38 -36.79
CA ALA A 349 -11.47 20.67 -36.40
C ALA A 349 -10.10 20.92 -37.05
N GLY A 350 -9.50 19.93 -37.71
CA GLY A 350 -8.16 20.03 -38.30
C GLY A 350 -7.04 20.12 -37.27
N VAL A 351 -7.24 19.57 -36.06
CA VAL A 351 -6.24 19.53 -34.98
C VAL A 351 -5.69 18.11 -34.88
N GLY A 352 -4.75 17.78 -35.78
CA GLY A 352 -4.22 16.43 -35.97
C GLY A 352 -3.61 15.83 -34.71
N GLU A 353 -2.87 16.61 -33.92
CA GLU A 353 -2.22 16.14 -32.68
C GLU A 353 -3.24 15.61 -31.66
N LEU A 354 -4.43 16.21 -31.60
CA LEU A 354 -5.50 15.77 -30.71
C LEU A 354 -6.29 14.59 -31.31
N ALA A 355 -6.48 14.58 -32.63
CA ALA A 355 -7.11 13.45 -33.31
C ALA A 355 -6.27 12.17 -33.12
N GLU A 356 -4.95 12.25 -33.31
CA GLU A 356 -4.01 11.14 -33.08
C GLU A 356 -4.00 10.67 -31.63
N LEU A 357 -4.05 11.60 -30.67
CA LEU A 357 -4.12 11.26 -29.24
C LEU A 357 -5.35 10.41 -28.90
N PHE A 358 -6.52 10.77 -29.43
CA PHE A 358 -7.77 10.03 -29.18
C PHE A 358 -7.94 8.81 -30.10
N ALA A 359 -7.20 8.72 -31.21
CA ALA A 359 -7.04 7.48 -31.96
C ALA A 359 -6.25 6.45 -31.13
N PHE A 360 -5.09 6.84 -30.56
CA PHE A 360 -4.30 5.98 -29.68
C PHE A 360 -5.09 5.50 -28.46
N ALA A 361 -5.92 6.36 -27.88
CA ALA A 361 -6.82 5.98 -26.77
C ALA A 361 -7.78 4.83 -27.15
N GLY A 362 -8.17 4.73 -28.42
CA GLY A 362 -9.07 3.68 -28.93
C GLY A 362 -8.35 2.38 -29.29
N GLU A 363 -7.04 2.38 -29.50
CA GLU A 363 -6.26 1.22 -29.99
C GLU A 363 -5.88 0.20 -28.90
N ARG A 364 -6.58 0.18 -27.75
CA ARG A 364 -6.19 -0.60 -26.57
C ARG A 364 -4.77 -0.27 -26.07
N GLY A 365 -4.27 0.93 -26.38
CA GLY A 365 -2.98 1.42 -25.89
C GLY A 365 -3.01 1.57 -24.37
N LEU A 366 -1.88 1.30 -23.71
CA LEU A 366 -1.83 1.32 -22.26
C LEU A 366 -2.00 2.75 -21.72
N LEU A 367 -2.62 2.95 -20.56
CA LEU A 367 -2.79 4.25 -19.91
C LEU A 367 -1.45 4.95 -19.70
N ALA A 368 -0.42 4.21 -19.26
CA ALA A 368 0.93 4.77 -19.11
C ALA A 368 1.46 5.32 -20.44
N GLU A 369 1.27 4.58 -21.54
CA GLU A 369 1.64 5.00 -22.89
C GLU A 369 0.80 6.19 -23.34
N TRP A 370 -0.51 6.16 -23.10
CA TRP A 370 -1.42 7.24 -23.45
C TRP A 370 -1.05 8.54 -22.71
N ARG A 371 -0.69 8.47 -21.43
CA ARG A 371 -0.21 9.63 -20.66
C ARG A 371 1.08 10.19 -21.24
N ALA A 372 2.00 9.33 -21.68
CA ALA A 372 3.21 9.78 -22.36
C ALA A 372 2.90 10.49 -23.70
N VAL A 373 1.95 9.96 -24.49
CA VAL A 373 1.48 10.59 -25.74
C VAL A 373 0.76 11.91 -25.44
N ALA A 374 -0.12 11.96 -24.45
CA ALA A 374 -0.85 13.15 -24.05
C ALA A 374 0.10 14.27 -23.57
N LEU A 375 1.15 13.93 -22.82
CA LEU A 375 2.15 14.90 -22.40
C LEU A 375 2.92 15.47 -23.60
N ARG A 376 3.30 14.62 -24.58
CA ARG A 376 3.93 15.08 -25.82
C ARG A 376 2.99 15.98 -26.64
N ALA A 377 1.72 15.61 -26.75
CA ALA A 377 0.71 16.43 -27.43
C ALA A 377 0.54 17.79 -26.73
N ALA A 378 0.48 17.82 -25.40
CA ALA A 378 0.41 19.05 -24.61
C ALA A 378 1.65 19.94 -24.80
N GLN A 379 2.85 19.35 -24.81
CA GLN A 379 4.10 20.06 -25.09
C GLN A 379 4.15 20.63 -26.51
N ALA A 380 3.72 19.84 -27.50
CA ALA A 380 3.64 20.28 -28.89
C ALA A 380 2.69 21.48 -29.04
N LEU A 381 1.46 21.37 -28.52
CA LEU A 381 0.47 22.44 -28.55
C LEU A 381 0.96 23.71 -27.84
N ALA A 382 1.65 23.59 -26.71
CA ALA A 382 2.22 24.74 -26.01
C ALA A 382 3.37 25.41 -26.78
N GLY A 383 4.15 24.63 -27.54
CA GLY A 383 5.29 25.10 -28.34
C GLY A 383 4.90 25.78 -29.66
N VAL A 384 3.70 25.54 -30.17
CA VAL A 384 3.15 26.22 -31.36
C VAL A 384 3.01 27.72 -31.09
N ASN A 385 3.26 28.58 -32.08
CA ASN A 385 3.11 30.04 -31.91
C ASN A 385 1.67 30.46 -31.57
N GLN A 386 1.50 31.64 -30.95
CA GLN A 386 0.21 32.11 -30.45
C GLN A 386 -0.87 32.17 -31.54
N ASP A 387 -0.53 32.70 -32.72
CA ASP A 387 -1.50 32.84 -33.82
C ASP A 387 -2.05 31.50 -34.30
N ASN A 388 -1.21 30.47 -34.36
CA ASN A 388 -1.60 29.13 -34.75
C ASN A 388 -2.41 28.45 -33.63
N ARG A 389 -2.07 28.62 -32.35
CA ARG A 389 -2.89 28.10 -31.25
C ARG A 389 -4.29 28.74 -31.22
N GLN A 390 -4.36 30.06 -31.42
CA GLN A 390 -5.64 30.76 -31.54
C GLN A 390 -6.42 30.32 -32.78
N ARG A 391 -5.75 30.00 -33.89
CA ARG A 391 -6.39 29.40 -35.07
C ARG A 391 -7.01 28.04 -34.74
N MET A 392 -6.26 27.14 -34.08
CA MET A 392 -6.77 25.85 -33.61
C MET A 392 -7.98 26.03 -32.68
N GLY A 393 -7.88 26.95 -31.71
CA GLY A 393 -9.00 27.28 -30.80
C GLY A 393 -10.26 27.74 -31.55
N ARG A 394 -10.11 28.59 -32.57
CA ARG A 394 -11.22 29.01 -33.44
C ARG A 394 -11.81 27.86 -34.27
N GLN A 395 -10.97 26.96 -34.79
CA GLN A 395 -11.44 25.79 -35.55
C GLN A 395 -12.24 24.82 -34.67
N ILE A 396 -11.75 24.54 -33.45
CA ILE A 396 -12.48 23.73 -32.47
C ILE A 396 -13.81 24.40 -32.12
N GLN A 397 -13.81 25.71 -31.87
CA GLN A 397 -15.02 26.46 -31.55
C GLN A 397 -16.04 26.42 -32.69
N GLU A 398 -15.60 26.45 -33.95
CA GLU A 398 -16.50 26.37 -35.11
C GLU A 398 -17.17 25.00 -35.21
N VAL A 399 -16.44 23.91 -34.98
CA VAL A 399 -17.03 22.57 -34.91
C VAL A 399 -18.04 22.48 -33.78
N MET A 400 -17.75 23.06 -32.60
CA MET A 400 -18.70 23.13 -31.48
C MET A 400 -19.98 23.92 -31.78
N ARG A 401 -20.01 24.78 -32.79
CA ARG A 401 -21.25 25.47 -33.18
C ARG A 401 -22.19 24.59 -34.01
N THR A 402 -21.69 23.50 -34.57
CA THR A 402 -22.51 22.58 -35.35
C THR A 402 -23.34 21.68 -34.42
N GLN A 403 -24.64 21.59 -34.70
CA GLN A 403 -25.57 20.78 -33.89
C GLN A 403 -25.19 19.29 -33.91
N GLU A 404 -24.62 18.83 -35.02
CA GLU A 404 -24.18 17.44 -35.19
C GLU A 404 -22.97 17.09 -34.32
N ALA A 405 -21.99 17.98 -34.17
CA ALA A 405 -20.81 17.70 -33.35
C ALA A 405 -21.12 17.68 -31.84
N VAL A 406 -22.01 18.57 -31.37
CA VAL A 406 -22.36 18.65 -29.95
C VAL A 406 -23.37 17.56 -29.54
N ALA A 407 -24.08 16.95 -30.49
CA ALA A 407 -25.07 15.91 -30.20
C ALA A 407 -24.48 14.70 -29.45
N PHE A 408 -23.22 14.36 -29.71
CA PHE A 408 -22.56 13.19 -29.12
C PHE A 408 -21.70 13.51 -27.88
N LEU A 409 -21.51 14.79 -27.56
CA LEU A 409 -20.74 15.23 -26.41
C LEU A 409 -21.64 15.36 -25.16
N SER A 410 -21.08 14.98 -24.02
CA SER A 410 -21.62 15.29 -22.70
C SER A 410 -21.33 16.72 -22.28
N SER A 411 -22.06 17.23 -21.29
CA SER A 411 -21.80 18.55 -20.70
C SER A 411 -20.39 18.64 -20.11
N ALA A 412 -19.88 17.56 -19.50
CA ALA A 412 -18.52 17.50 -18.99
C ALA A 412 -17.48 17.62 -20.12
N GLU A 413 -17.64 16.89 -21.22
CA GLU A 413 -16.74 17.00 -22.38
C GLU A 413 -16.75 18.43 -22.96
N VAL A 414 -17.93 19.04 -23.10
CA VAL A 414 -18.07 20.43 -23.57
C VAL A 414 -17.32 21.41 -22.66
N ILE A 415 -17.38 21.22 -21.34
CA ILE A 415 -16.64 22.05 -20.37
C ILE A 415 -15.13 21.89 -20.57
N GLN A 416 -14.63 20.65 -20.70
CA GLN A 416 -13.20 20.41 -20.87
C GLN A 416 -12.68 20.91 -22.22
N ILE A 417 -13.45 20.77 -23.30
CA ILE A 417 -13.13 21.36 -24.61
C ILE A 417 -13.13 22.90 -24.51
N SER A 418 -14.06 23.50 -23.76
CA SER A 418 -14.08 24.94 -23.55
C SER A 418 -12.84 25.44 -22.78
N LYS A 419 -12.41 24.69 -21.75
CA LYS A 419 -11.14 24.97 -21.05
C LYS A 419 -9.94 24.83 -21.99
N LEU A 420 -9.94 23.83 -22.87
CA LEU A 420 -8.90 23.66 -23.88
C LEU A 420 -8.83 24.87 -24.82
N ILE A 421 -9.97 25.32 -25.35
CA ILE A 421 -10.03 26.54 -26.20
C ILE A 421 -9.50 27.76 -25.44
N PHE A 422 -9.90 27.93 -24.18
CA PHE A 422 -9.42 29.03 -23.36
C PHE A 422 -7.90 28.97 -23.17
N ALA A 423 -7.35 27.79 -22.86
CA ALA A 423 -5.91 27.58 -22.72
C ALA A 423 -5.16 27.88 -24.02
N LEU A 424 -5.66 27.43 -25.18
CA LEU A 424 -5.04 27.68 -26.49
C LEU A 424 -5.00 29.17 -26.85
N ASN A 425 -6.01 29.94 -26.44
CA ASN A 425 -6.08 31.38 -26.70
C ASN A 425 -5.16 32.23 -25.81
N GLY A 426 -4.61 31.66 -24.74
CA GLY A 426 -3.70 32.35 -23.82
C GLY A 426 -2.36 32.73 -24.45
N GLU A 427 -1.81 33.87 -24.01
CA GLU A 427 -0.47 34.34 -24.41
C GLU A 427 0.62 33.33 -24.05
N ARG A 428 0.52 32.75 -22.85
CA ARG A 428 1.38 31.67 -22.35
C ARG A 428 0.53 30.48 -21.98
N VAL A 429 1.00 29.29 -22.38
CA VAL A 429 0.30 28.03 -22.12
C VAL A 429 1.27 27.08 -21.45
N ALA A 430 0.95 26.67 -20.22
CA ALA A 430 1.75 25.68 -19.51
C ALA A 430 1.44 24.28 -20.05
N PRO A 431 2.44 23.48 -20.46
CA PRO A 431 2.20 22.09 -20.90
C PRO A 431 1.48 21.24 -19.86
N ALA A 432 1.77 21.45 -18.58
CA ALA A 432 1.10 20.76 -17.47
C ALA A 432 -0.42 21.04 -17.45
N ALA A 433 -0.84 22.30 -17.66
CA ALA A 433 -2.25 22.66 -17.67
C ALA A 433 -3.00 22.04 -18.86
N LEU A 434 -2.38 21.99 -20.04
CA LEU A 434 -2.95 21.29 -21.20
C LEU A 434 -3.05 19.79 -20.93
N PHE A 435 -2.01 19.19 -20.35
CA PHE A 435 -2.01 17.77 -20.01
C PHE A 435 -3.14 17.41 -19.04
N ASP A 436 -3.37 18.22 -18.01
CA ASP A 436 -4.48 18.03 -17.07
C ASP A 436 -5.84 18.13 -17.77
N ILE A 437 -6.03 19.13 -18.64
CA ILE A 437 -7.27 19.25 -19.45
C ILE A 437 -7.49 18.03 -20.34
N LEU A 438 -6.43 17.47 -20.94
CA LEU A 438 -6.53 16.27 -21.77
C LEU A 438 -6.89 15.03 -20.96
N GLN A 439 -6.34 14.87 -19.74
CA GLN A 439 -6.72 13.81 -18.83
C GLN A 439 -8.20 13.92 -18.41
N ASP A 440 -8.62 15.13 -18.02
CA ASP A 440 -10.00 15.41 -17.65
C ASP A 440 -10.97 15.14 -18.82
N LEU A 441 -10.58 15.51 -20.05
CA LEU A 441 -11.37 15.25 -21.25
C LEU A 441 -11.48 13.75 -21.54
N ARG A 442 -10.39 12.99 -21.40
CA ARG A 442 -10.41 11.53 -21.50
C ARG A 442 -11.35 10.91 -20.48
N LEU A 443 -11.26 11.32 -19.20
CA LEU A 443 -12.14 10.82 -18.15
C LEU A 443 -13.61 11.19 -18.41
N SER A 444 -13.88 12.40 -18.89
CA SER A 444 -15.22 12.85 -19.28
C SER A 444 -15.80 12.01 -20.42
N ALA A 445 -14.96 11.62 -21.38
CA ALA A 445 -15.37 10.71 -22.46
C ALA A 445 -15.72 9.31 -21.94
N ILE A 446 -14.90 8.75 -21.03
CA ILE A 446 -15.20 7.47 -20.37
C ILE A 446 -16.54 7.57 -19.64
N LYS A 447 -16.76 8.62 -18.86
CA LYS A 447 -18.02 8.83 -18.15
C LYS A 447 -19.21 8.93 -19.10
N ALA A 448 -19.05 9.62 -20.24
CA ALA A 448 -20.11 9.80 -21.22
C ALA A 448 -20.53 8.53 -21.97
N ARG A 449 -19.57 7.64 -22.19
CA ARG A 449 -19.73 6.38 -22.92
C ARG A 449 -19.09 5.26 -22.11
N ALA A 450 -19.67 5.05 -20.93
CA ALA A 450 -19.16 4.18 -19.89
C ALA A 450 -19.46 2.70 -20.17
N GLY A 451 -18.47 1.85 -19.92
CA GLY A 451 -18.63 0.40 -19.83
C GLY A 451 -19.06 -0.04 -18.44
N THR A 452 -19.21 -1.36 -18.25
CA THR A 452 -19.61 -1.91 -16.95
C THR A 452 -18.38 -1.99 -16.04
N ALA A 453 -18.38 -1.22 -14.95
CA ALA A 453 -17.31 -1.29 -13.96
C ALA A 453 -17.53 -2.43 -12.97
N VAL A 454 -18.75 -2.54 -12.45
CA VAL A 454 -19.10 -3.54 -11.43
C VAL A 454 -20.41 -4.21 -11.83
N MET A 455 -20.44 -5.54 -11.79
CA MET A 455 -21.66 -6.35 -11.88
C MET A 455 -21.84 -7.12 -10.57
N LEU A 456 -23.02 -6.99 -9.94
CA LEU A 456 -23.35 -7.66 -8.69
C LEU A 456 -24.57 -8.57 -8.86
N ASN A 457 -24.40 -9.85 -8.57
CA ASN A 457 -25.40 -10.92 -8.65
C ASN A 457 -26.02 -11.09 -10.04
N ARG A 458 -26.73 -12.22 -10.23
CA ARG A 458 -27.48 -12.51 -11.46
C ARG A 458 -28.96 -12.63 -11.15
N TYR A 459 -29.78 -12.08 -12.04
CA TYR A 459 -31.22 -12.24 -11.92
C TYR A 459 -31.62 -13.70 -12.11
N ARG A 460 -32.35 -14.26 -11.12
CA ARG A 460 -32.95 -15.59 -11.20
C ARG A 460 -34.46 -15.42 -11.06
N ALA A 461 -35.19 -15.72 -12.13
CA ALA A 461 -36.64 -15.85 -12.06
C ALA A 461 -36.98 -17.16 -11.33
N LEU A 462 -37.80 -17.08 -10.29
CA LEU A 462 -38.23 -18.24 -9.51
C LEU A 462 -39.64 -18.64 -9.96
N SER A 463 -39.78 -19.86 -10.47
CA SER A 463 -41.10 -20.41 -10.78
C SER A 463 -41.87 -20.78 -9.51
N GLU A 464 -43.21 -20.83 -9.60
CA GLU A 464 -44.05 -21.28 -8.48
C GLU A 464 -43.70 -22.70 -7.99
N ARG A 465 -43.16 -23.56 -8.87
CA ARG A 465 -42.71 -24.91 -8.50
C ARG A 465 -41.39 -24.90 -7.74
N GLU A 466 -40.48 -23.99 -8.09
CA GLU A 466 -39.21 -23.79 -7.37
C GLU A 466 -39.46 -23.21 -5.98
N LEU A 467 -40.33 -22.22 -5.86
CA LEU A 467 -40.78 -21.67 -4.58
C LEU A 467 -41.41 -22.73 -3.65
N GLN A 468 -42.03 -23.78 -4.20
CA GLN A 468 -42.58 -24.90 -3.43
C GLN A 468 -41.50 -25.93 -2.99
N ASN A 469 -40.38 -25.99 -3.70
CA ASN A 469 -39.22 -26.84 -3.38
C ASN A 469 -38.12 -26.05 -2.63
N LEU A 470 -38.50 -25.38 -1.54
CA LEU A 470 -37.63 -24.51 -0.75
C LEU A 470 -36.31 -25.21 -0.33
N ALA A 471 -36.34 -26.52 -0.07
CA ALA A 471 -35.18 -27.29 0.38
C ALA A 471 -33.96 -27.26 -0.57
N SER A 472 -34.17 -27.13 -1.88
CA SER A 472 -33.07 -27.01 -2.86
C SER A 472 -32.60 -25.57 -3.09
N LEU A 473 -33.40 -24.59 -2.65
CA LEU A 473 -33.11 -23.16 -2.77
C LEU A 473 -32.45 -22.59 -1.52
N ILE A 474 -32.66 -23.16 -0.33
CA ILE A 474 -32.12 -22.64 0.95
C ILE A 474 -30.61 -22.40 0.91
N ALA A 475 -29.82 -23.22 0.20
CA ALA A 475 -28.37 -23.02 0.07
C ALA A 475 -27.96 -21.84 -0.84
N THR A 476 -28.93 -21.24 -1.55
CA THR A 476 -28.76 -20.09 -2.45
C THR A 476 -29.56 -18.87 -2.02
N LEU A 477 -30.38 -18.99 -0.98
CA LEU A 477 -31.20 -17.90 -0.44
C LEU A 477 -30.61 -17.50 0.90
N ASP A 478 -29.66 -16.57 0.89
CA ASP A 478 -29.10 -16.02 2.12
C ASP A 478 -29.54 -14.57 2.33
N GLU A 479 -30.51 -14.38 3.23
CA GLU A 479 -31.03 -13.05 3.55
C GLU A 479 -29.99 -12.17 4.28
N ASP A 480 -28.88 -12.75 4.74
CA ASP A 480 -27.80 -12.03 5.41
C ASP A 480 -26.68 -11.55 4.46
N ASP A 481 -26.76 -11.92 3.17
CA ASP A 481 -25.88 -11.40 2.11
C ASP A 481 -25.74 -9.88 2.20
N PHE A 482 -24.52 -9.40 2.10
CA PHE A 482 -24.19 -8.00 2.28
C PHE A 482 -23.21 -7.51 1.23
N ALA A 483 -23.62 -6.47 0.50
CA ALA A 483 -22.76 -5.75 -0.43
C ALA A 483 -22.63 -4.28 0.00
N LEU A 484 -21.39 -3.79 0.12
CA LEU A 484 -21.06 -2.40 0.41
C LEU A 484 -20.14 -1.83 -0.65
N LEU A 485 -20.61 -0.79 -1.32
CA LEU A 485 -19.80 0.09 -2.15
C LEU A 485 -19.68 1.42 -1.40
N GLU A 486 -18.47 1.75 -0.94
CA GLU A 486 -18.23 2.95 -0.16
C GLU A 486 -17.06 3.79 -0.69
N ASN A 487 -17.24 5.11 -0.79
CA ASN A 487 -16.17 6.06 -1.11
C ASN A 487 -15.45 5.77 -2.44
N ASN A 488 -16.12 5.14 -3.41
CA ASN A 488 -15.53 4.83 -4.72
C ASN A 488 -15.74 5.96 -5.72
N ARG A 489 -14.80 6.08 -6.68
CA ARG A 489 -14.92 6.89 -7.89
C ARG A 489 -15.03 5.96 -9.10
N ILE A 490 -16.21 5.88 -9.69
CA ILE A 490 -16.56 4.90 -10.72
C ILE A 490 -16.93 5.64 -12.01
N ALA A 491 -15.97 5.81 -12.92
CA ALA A 491 -16.23 6.19 -14.30
C ALA A 491 -16.70 4.95 -15.08
N GLY A 492 -17.92 4.50 -14.75
CA GLY A 492 -18.46 3.22 -15.19
C GLY A 492 -19.90 3.01 -14.72
N VAL A 493 -20.55 1.99 -15.28
CA VAL A 493 -21.86 1.51 -14.84
C VAL A 493 -21.70 0.50 -13.71
N VAL A 494 -22.49 0.66 -12.65
CA VAL A 494 -22.73 -0.39 -11.65
C VAL A 494 -24.02 -1.10 -12.06
N SER A 495 -23.92 -2.39 -12.40
CA SER A 495 -25.06 -3.19 -12.82
C SER A 495 -25.43 -4.20 -11.74
N LEU A 496 -26.71 -4.28 -11.42
CA LEU A 496 -27.26 -5.29 -10.52
C LEU A 496 -27.93 -6.39 -11.34
N TYR A 497 -27.87 -7.62 -10.86
CA TYR A 497 -28.62 -8.75 -11.41
C TYR A 497 -28.21 -9.13 -12.86
N GLY A 498 -26.94 -8.92 -13.21
CA GLY A 498 -26.34 -9.33 -14.49
C GLY A 498 -25.83 -8.16 -15.33
N MET A 499 -25.32 -8.47 -16.53
CA MET A 499 -24.78 -7.47 -17.46
C MET A 499 -25.89 -6.60 -18.06
N PRO A 500 -25.70 -5.26 -18.12
CA PRO A 500 -26.73 -4.34 -18.58
C PRO A 500 -26.79 -4.24 -20.11
N ASP A 501 -27.94 -3.75 -20.59
CA ASP A 501 -28.12 -3.30 -21.97
C ASP A 501 -27.45 -1.94 -22.26
N SER A 502 -27.50 -1.51 -23.53
CA SER A 502 -27.11 -0.17 -23.92
C SER A 502 -27.95 0.92 -23.23
N LEU A 503 -27.38 2.13 -23.13
CA LEU A 503 -28.09 3.27 -22.56
C LEU A 503 -29.41 3.56 -23.28
N GLU A 504 -29.43 3.44 -24.60
CA GLU A 504 -30.60 3.70 -25.43
C GLU A 504 -31.72 2.72 -25.14
N ILE A 505 -31.41 1.42 -25.05
CA ILE A 505 -32.39 0.37 -24.75
C ILE A 505 -32.94 0.57 -23.34
N ILE A 506 -32.06 0.75 -22.34
CA ILE A 506 -32.49 0.99 -20.95
C ILE A 506 -33.40 2.22 -20.86
N ALA A 507 -33.03 3.33 -21.51
CA ALA A 507 -33.82 4.55 -21.51
C ALA A 507 -35.18 4.35 -22.19
N GLN A 508 -35.23 3.62 -23.31
CA GLN A 508 -36.48 3.33 -24.02
C GLN A 508 -37.40 2.42 -23.19
N THR A 509 -36.87 1.34 -22.63
CA THR A 509 -37.64 0.41 -21.79
C THR A 509 -38.10 1.05 -20.50
N ALA A 510 -37.28 1.91 -19.90
CA ALA A 510 -37.61 2.66 -18.69
C ALA A 510 -38.90 3.48 -18.83
N VAL A 511 -39.20 4.05 -20.01
CA VAL A 511 -40.46 4.77 -20.26
C VAL A 511 -41.68 3.84 -20.13
N GLU A 512 -41.54 2.56 -20.50
CA GLU A 512 -42.63 1.59 -20.36
C GLU A 512 -42.89 1.21 -18.90
N LEU A 513 -41.89 1.32 -18.03
CA LEU A 513 -42.00 1.01 -16.60
C LEU A 513 -42.96 1.95 -15.85
N ILE A 514 -43.25 3.14 -16.40
CA ILE A 514 -44.34 4.03 -15.91
C ILE A 514 -45.65 3.26 -15.76
N LYS A 515 -45.92 2.29 -16.63
CA LYS A 515 -47.16 1.51 -16.62
C LYS A 515 -47.31 0.63 -15.37
N LEU A 516 -46.22 0.39 -14.63
CA LEU A 516 -46.24 -0.29 -13.34
C LEU A 516 -46.71 0.61 -12.21
N ASP A 517 -46.75 1.92 -12.41
CA ASP A 517 -47.24 2.88 -11.43
C ASP A 517 -48.69 3.27 -11.78
N ALA A 518 -49.67 2.70 -11.06
CA ALA A 518 -51.09 3.00 -11.29
C ALA A 518 -51.50 4.36 -10.73
N GLN A 519 -50.85 4.82 -9.65
CA GLN A 519 -51.08 6.12 -9.04
C GLN A 519 -49.73 6.77 -8.69
N PRO A 520 -49.13 7.52 -9.64
CA PRO A 520 -47.82 8.09 -9.45
C PRO A 520 -47.71 8.95 -8.19
N ASN A 521 -46.73 8.61 -7.35
CA ASN A 521 -46.42 9.25 -6.06
C ASN A 521 -47.46 9.02 -4.94
N GLU A 522 -48.40 8.07 -5.08
CA GLU A 522 -49.26 7.62 -3.98
C GLU A 522 -48.68 6.34 -3.34
N PRO A 523 -48.53 6.28 -2.00
CA PRO A 523 -48.15 5.05 -1.31
C PRO A 523 -49.14 3.92 -1.63
N GLY A 524 -48.64 2.79 -2.13
CA GLY A 524 -49.48 1.66 -2.58
C GLY A 524 -50.06 1.81 -4.00
N GLY A 525 -49.69 2.87 -4.73
CA GLY A 525 -50.07 3.11 -6.12
C GLY A 525 -49.34 2.22 -7.14
N SER A 526 -48.35 1.43 -6.72
CA SER A 526 -47.65 0.49 -7.58
C SER A 526 -48.51 -0.73 -7.90
N ARG A 527 -48.54 -1.11 -9.17
CA ARG A 527 -49.07 -2.39 -9.64
C ARG A 527 -48.09 -3.53 -9.40
N LEU A 528 -46.81 -3.23 -9.15
CA LEU A 528 -45.78 -4.24 -8.92
C LEU A 528 -45.75 -4.67 -7.44
N THR A 529 -45.61 -5.97 -7.20
CA THR A 529 -45.32 -6.55 -5.89
C THR A 529 -44.17 -7.53 -6.01
N ILE A 530 -43.10 -7.33 -5.27
CA ILE A 530 -41.93 -8.20 -5.23
C ILE A 530 -42.20 -9.29 -4.17
N ALA A 531 -42.68 -10.45 -4.64
CA ALA A 531 -43.09 -11.55 -3.76
C ALA A 531 -41.90 -12.29 -3.13
N SER A 532 -40.74 -12.23 -3.77
CA SER A 532 -39.48 -12.78 -3.27
C SER A 532 -38.36 -11.75 -3.42
N ALA A 533 -37.52 -11.63 -2.39
CA ALA A 533 -36.29 -10.86 -2.43
C ALA A 533 -35.36 -11.47 -1.39
N PHE A 534 -34.49 -12.38 -1.84
CA PHE A 534 -33.68 -13.20 -0.96
C PHE A 534 -32.22 -12.76 -0.92
N LEU A 535 -31.75 -12.03 -1.93
CA LEU A 535 -30.48 -11.30 -1.81
C LEU A 535 -30.61 -10.31 -0.65
N GLY A 536 -29.75 -10.38 0.35
CA GLY A 536 -29.85 -9.60 1.58
C GLY A 536 -29.88 -8.07 1.39
N SER A 537 -28.74 -7.40 1.58
CA SER A 537 -28.66 -5.94 1.62
C SER A 537 -27.53 -5.39 0.75
N LEU A 538 -27.83 -4.37 -0.05
CA LEU A 538 -26.84 -3.59 -0.79
C LEU A 538 -26.84 -2.14 -0.31
N GLN A 539 -25.65 -1.64 0.01
CA GLN A 539 -25.39 -0.29 0.48
C GLN A 539 -24.44 0.44 -0.47
N LEU A 540 -24.88 1.57 -1.01
CA LEU A 540 -24.05 2.50 -1.78
C LEU A 540 -23.91 3.78 -0.95
N HIS A 541 -22.69 4.05 -0.47
CA HIS A 541 -22.39 5.17 0.41
C HIS A 541 -21.29 6.07 -0.15
N SER A 542 -21.58 7.35 -0.30
CA SER A 542 -20.58 8.38 -0.63
C SER A 542 -19.75 8.06 -1.90
N ASN A 543 -20.37 7.38 -2.87
CA ASN A 543 -19.73 7.09 -4.15
C ASN A 543 -19.98 8.20 -5.16
N GLN A 544 -19.08 8.33 -6.13
CA GLN A 544 -19.33 9.05 -7.37
C GLN A 544 -19.34 8.03 -8.51
N LEU A 545 -20.48 7.87 -9.19
CA LEU A 545 -20.63 6.90 -10.26
C LEU A 545 -21.40 7.49 -11.45
N VAL A 546 -21.19 6.91 -12.63
CA VAL A 546 -21.93 7.35 -13.83
C VAL A 546 -23.39 6.95 -13.71
N ARG A 547 -23.66 5.66 -13.47
CA ARG A 547 -25.02 5.14 -13.52
C ARG A 547 -25.17 3.85 -12.74
N LEU A 548 -26.34 3.69 -12.11
CA LEU A 548 -26.84 2.40 -11.63
C LEU A 548 -27.76 1.78 -12.68
N ALA A 549 -27.56 0.51 -13.01
CA ALA A 549 -28.37 -0.23 -13.98
C ALA A 549 -28.74 -1.61 -13.45
N ILE A 550 -29.61 -2.31 -14.19
CA ILE A 550 -29.96 -3.71 -13.98
C ILE A 550 -29.58 -4.53 -15.21
N GLY A 551 -29.38 -5.83 -15.03
CA GLY A 551 -29.09 -6.77 -16.11
C GLY A 551 -30.25 -6.95 -17.08
N HIS A 552 -29.94 -7.34 -18.32
CA HIS A 552 -30.92 -7.54 -19.41
C HIS A 552 -32.10 -8.43 -19.01
N ALA A 553 -31.83 -9.58 -18.38
CA ALA A 553 -32.89 -10.53 -17.99
C ALA A 553 -33.89 -9.91 -17.00
N ALA A 554 -33.41 -9.12 -16.04
CA ALA A 554 -34.25 -8.42 -15.07
C ALA A 554 -35.05 -7.28 -15.73
N LEU A 555 -34.41 -6.55 -16.66
CA LEU A 555 -35.06 -5.48 -17.43
C LEU A 555 -36.18 -6.03 -18.31
N GLU A 556 -35.93 -7.14 -18.99
CA GLU A 556 -36.89 -7.78 -19.89
C GLU A 556 -38.08 -8.37 -19.11
N GLU A 557 -37.83 -8.99 -17.95
CA GLU A 557 -38.91 -9.42 -17.06
C GLU A 557 -39.79 -8.23 -16.65
N LEU A 558 -39.19 -7.13 -16.17
CA LEU A 558 -39.95 -5.92 -15.82
C LEU A 558 -40.75 -5.37 -17.00
N ARG A 559 -40.16 -5.34 -18.19
CA ARG A 559 -40.81 -4.87 -19.42
C ARG A 559 -42.03 -5.72 -19.78
N GLN A 560 -41.89 -7.04 -19.76
CA GLN A 560 -42.98 -7.97 -20.03
C GLN A 560 -44.12 -7.80 -19.02
N ARG A 561 -43.78 -7.69 -17.74
CA ARG A 561 -44.73 -7.45 -16.65
C ARG A 561 -45.45 -6.11 -16.78
N ALA A 562 -44.76 -5.04 -17.15
CA ALA A 562 -45.34 -3.72 -17.37
C ALA A 562 -46.39 -3.68 -18.50
N SER A 563 -46.30 -4.60 -19.46
CA SER A 563 -47.25 -4.70 -20.58
C SER A 563 -48.60 -5.33 -20.22
N GLY A 564 -48.69 -6.05 -19.10
CA GLY A 564 -49.92 -6.70 -18.63
C GLY A 564 -50.96 -5.74 -18.05
N GLN A 565 -52.13 -6.26 -17.66
CA GLN A 565 -53.17 -5.56 -16.90
C GLN A 565 -53.25 -6.12 -15.45
N GLY A 566 -53.59 -5.27 -14.47
CA GLY A 566 -53.74 -5.67 -13.06
C GLY A 566 -52.44 -5.59 -12.24
N THR A 567 -52.50 -6.11 -11.01
CA THR A 567 -51.35 -6.28 -10.11
C THR A 567 -50.41 -7.35 -10.66
N VAL A 568 -49.12 -7.05 -10.65
CA VAL A 568 -48.06 -7.88 -11.19
C VAL A 568 -47.12 -8.29 -10.07
N SER A 569 -46.99 -9.59 -9.86
CA SER A 569 -46.04 -10.13 -8.90
C SER A 569 -44.73 -10.49 -9.58
N LEU A 570 -43.61 -9.98 -9.06
CA LEU A 570 -42.26 -10.38 -9.43
C LEU A 570 -41.76 -11.40 -8.41
N ALA A 571 -41.55 -12.64 -8.88
CA ALA A 571 -40.89 -13.71 -8.14
C ALA A 571 -39.47 -13.85 -8.71
N GLY A 572 -38.58 -12.96 -8.27
CA GLY A 572 -37.19 -12.94 -8.71
C GLY A 572 -36.24 -12.76 -7.54
N ASP A 573 -35.01 -13.21 -7.70
CA ASP A 573 -33.97 -13.00 -6.71
C ASP A 573 -33.37 -11.60 -6.87
N VAL A 574 -33.84 -10.67 -6.02
CA VAL A 574 -33.46 -9.25 -5.99
C VAL A 574 -33.09 -8.85 -4.57
N PHE A 575 -32.34 -7.76 -4.39
CA PHE A 575 -32.00 -7.25 -3.06
C PHE A 575 -33.25 -6.91 -2.25
N ALA A 576 -33.35 -7.48 -1.05
CA ALA A 576 -34.38 -7.20 -0.09
C ALA A 576 -34.26 -5.76 0.43
N ARG A 577 -33.02 -5.27 0.62
CA ARG A 577 -32.75 -3.93 1.14
C ARG A 577 -31.72 -3.21 0.27
N LEU A 578 -32.10 -2.04 -0.22
CA LEU A 578 -31.25 -1.12 -0.97
C LEU A 578 -31.13 0.19 -0.21
N LEU A 579 -29.91 0.54 0.21
CA LEU A 579 -29.62 1.82 0.84
C LEU A 579 -28.67 2.63 -0.05
N LEU A 580 -29.17 3.74 -0.57
CA LEU A 580 -28.41 4.69 -1.39
C LEU A 580 -28.25 5.98 -0.60
N ALA A 581 -27.05 6.25 -0.08
CA ALA A 581 -26.80 7.41 0.78
C ALA A 581 -25.61 8.26 0.31
N GLY A 582 -25.83 9.56 0.09
CA GLY A 582 -24.73 10.49 -0.14
C GLY A 582 -23.98 10.30 -1.46
N ASN A 583 -24.57 9.63 -2.47
CA ASN A 583 -23.89 9.35 -3.73
C ASN A 583 -24.10 10.47 -4.75
N VAL A 584 -23.19 10.57 -5.72
CA VAL A 584 -23.30 11.42 -6.90
C VAL A 584 -23.46 10.54 -8.14
N PHE A 585 -24.59 10.70 -8.84
CA PHE A 585 -24.89 10.05 -10.11
C PHE A 585 -24.74 11.05 -11.26
N GLU A 586 -23.77 10.81 -12.13
CA GLU A 586 -23.43 11.77 -13.20
C GLU A 586 -24.16 11.53 -14.51
N GLY A 587 -24.77 10.36 -14.71
CA GLY A 587 -25.48 9.95 -15.92
C GLY A 587 -26.99 10.08 -15.83
N VAL A 588 -27.68 9.47 -16.79
CA VAL A 588 -29.15 9.40 -16.91
C VAL A 588 -29.61 7.95 -17.05
N ALA A 589 -30.93 7.73 -17.01
CA ALA A 589 -31.54 6.40 -17.06
C ALA A 589 -30.99 5.48 -15.97
N ASN A 590 -30.82 6.01 -14.76
CA ASN A 590 -30.51 5.20 -13.58
C ASN A 590 -31.67 4.23 -13.34
N LEU A 591 -31.39 2.95 -13.17
CA LEU A 591 -32.41 1.93 -12.96
C LEU A 591 -31.93 0.94 -11.90
N THR A 592 -32.73 0.75 -10.87
CA THR A 592 -32.55 -0.35 -9.92
C THR A 592 -33.90 -0.89 -9.49
N MET A 593 -33.89 -2.10 -8.95
CA MET A 593 -35.05 -2.72 -8.32
C MET A 593 -34.66 -3.42 -7.02
N GLY A 594 -35.54 -3.41 -6.03
CA GLY A 594 -35.39 -4.18 -4.79
C GLY A 594 -36.64 -4.04 -3.93
N ARG A 595 -36.79 -4.85 -2.88
CA ARG A 595 -38.03 -4.85 -2.09
C ARG A 595 -38.19 -3.59 -1.25
N HIS A 596 -37.16 -3.23 -0.48
CA HIS A 596 -37.12 -2.03 0.34
C HIS A 596 -36.00 -1.12 -0.14
N LEU A 597 -36.34 0.10 -0.55
CA LEU A 597 -35.40 1.11 -1.02
C LEU A 597 -35.41 2.34 -0.11
N THR A 598 -34.24 2.74 0.36
CA THR A 598 -34.01 4.03 1.00
C THR A 598 -32.98 4.81 0.19
N ALA A 599 -33.37 5.98 -0.32
CA ALA A 599 -32.47 6.89 -1.01
C ALA A 599 -32.42 8.21 -0.25
N GLN A 600 -31.25 8.58 0.27
CA GLN A 600 -31.06 9.79 1.08
C GLN A 600 -29.86 10.63 0.60
N ALA A 601 -30.05 11.94 0.49
CA ALA A 601 -28.99 12.91 0.17
C ALA A 601 -28.14 12.54 -1.06
N ASN A 602 -28.76 12.00 -2.12
CA ASN A 602 -28.05 11.67 -3.37
C ASN A 602 -28.17 12.83 -4.36
N GLU A 603 -27.10 13.12 -5.10
CA GLU A 603 -27.04 14.14 -6.15
C GLU A 603 -27.12 13.50 -7.54
N PHE A 604 -27.93 14.08 -8.43
CA PHE A 604 -28.08 13.63 -9.82
C PHE A 604 -27.75 14.78 -10.78
N THR A 605 -26.56 14.78 -11.38
CA THR A 605 -26.01 15.97 -12.08
C THR A 605 -26.19 15.95 -13.59
N GLN A 606 -26.40 14.78 -14.21
CA GLN A 606 -26.45 14.58 -15.67
C GLN A 606 -25.19 15.02 -16.44
N THR A 607 -24.08 15.34 -15.75
CA THR A 607 -22.87 15.90 -16.39
C THR A 607 -22.23 14.96 -17.41
N ALA A 608 -22.44 13.65 -17.25
CA ALA A 608 -21.97 12.61 -18.15
C ALA A 608 -22.96 12.28 -19.27
N ALA A 609 -24.20 12.76 -19.24
CA ALA A 609 -25.20 12.39 -20.25
C ALA A 609 -24.91 13.05 -21.62
N PRO A 610 -24.80 12.28 -22.72
CA PRO A 610 -24.70 12.85 -24.06
C PRO A 610 -25.94 13.68 -24.42
N ALA A 611 -25.77 14.73 -25.22
CA ALA A 611 -26.91 15.56 -25.62
C ALA A 611 -28.00 14.79 -26.40
N SER A 612 -27.62 13.77 -27.16
CA SER A 612 -28.51 12.86 -27.89
C SER A 612 -29.31 11.91 -26.99
N ALA A 613 -28.79 11.53 -25.83
CA ALA A 613 -29.46 10.61 -24.90
C ALA A 613 -30.79 11.20 -24.36
N GLY A 614 -30.88 12.53 -24.28
CA GLY A 614 -32.12 13.23 -23.90
C GLY A 614 -33.19 13.33 -25.00
N ARG A 615 -32.92 12.82 -26.22
CA ARG A 615 -33.89 12.77 -27.33
C ARG A 615 -34.57 11.40 -27.48
N VAL A 616 -34.14 10.41 -26.72
CA VAL A 616 -34.74 9.06 -26.72
C VAL A 616 -36.07 9.14 -25.95
N GLY A 617 -37.17 9.34 -26.67
CA GLY A 617 -38.52 8.97 -26.21
C GLY A 617 -39.45 10.05 -25.66
N LEU A 618 -39.01 11.30 -25.44
CA LEU A 618 -39.90 12.37 -24.94
C LEU A 618 -40.04 13.50 -25.98
N THR A 619 -41.07 13.38 -26.83
CA THR A 619 -41.53 14.44 -27.75
C THR A 619 -42.35 15.53 -27.05
N THR A 620 -42.41 15.53 -25.72
CA THR A 620 -43.09 16.55 -24.93
C THR A 620 -42.10 17.16 -23.97
N GLY A 621 -42.14 18.48 -23.78
CA GLY A 621 -41.19 19.29 -22.99
C GLY A 621 -41.15 19.02 -21.48
N ALA A 622 -41.28 17.76 -21.05
CA ALA A 622 -41.02 17.32 -19.69
C ALA A 622 -39.51 17.15 -19.48
N ALA A 623 -39.01 17.49 -18.29
CA ALA A 623 -37.62 17.37 -17.90
C ALA A 623 -37.04 15.97 -18.25
N ARG A 624 -35.77 15.93 -18.67
CA ARG A 624 -35.05 14.66 -18.93
C ARG A 624 -35.17 13.77 -17.71
N LEU A 625 -35.81 12.62 -17.87
CA LEU A 625 -36.04 11.70 -16.78
C LEU A 625 -34.71 11.06 -16.33
N LEU A 626 -34.38 11.24 -15.05
CA LEU A 626 -33.08 10.85 -14.47
C LEU A 626 -32.91 9.34 -14.29
N GLY A 627 -34.03 8.64 -14.11
CA GLY A 627 -34.05 7.22 -13.81
C GLY A 627 -35.34 6.78 -13.13
N TRP A 628 -35.44 5.48 -12.86
CA TRP A 628 -36.52 4.84 -12.11
C TRP A 628 -35.93 3.95 -11.04
N PHE A 629 -36.42 4.04 -9.82
CA PHE A 629 -36.15 3.05 -8.80
C PHE A 629 -37.43 2.31 -8.48
N VAL A 630 -37.42 1.00 -8.67
CA VAL A 630 -38.60 0.15 -8.56
C VAL A 630 -38.55 -0.62 -7.24
N ALA A 631 -39.52 -0.40 -6.35
CA ALA A 631 -39.58 -1.09 -5.07
C ALA A 631 -41.01 -1.25 -4.55
N ASP A 632 -41.22 -2.23 -3.67
CA ASP A 632 -42.48 -2.39 -2.94
C ASP A 632 -42.66 -1.27 -1.91
N SER A 633 -41.56 -0.89 -1.27
CA SER A 633 -41.50 0.20 -0.31
C SER A 633 -40.28 1.06 -0.62
N ALA A 634 -40.51 2.35 -0.90
CA ALA A 634 -39.46 3.31 -1.18
C ALA A 634 -39.59 4.53 -0.26
N THR A 635 -38.46 5.01 0.25
CA THR A 635 -38.33 6.30 0.92
C THR A 635 -37.27 7.12 0.21
N TYR A 636 -37.61 8.35 -0.17
CA TYR A 636 -36.67 9.31 -0.74
C TYR A 636 -36.58 10.55 0.17
N ILE A 637 -35.36 10.84 0.63
CA ILE A 637 -35.05 12.03 1.43
C ILE A 637 -34.04 12.85 0.61
N GLY A 638 -34.54 13.93 0.01
CA GLY A 638 -33.75 14.81 -0.87
C GLY A 638 -32.65 15.57 -0.15
#